data_AF-A0A9W5Y109-F1
#
_entry.id   AF-A0A9W5Y109-F1
#
_cell.length_a   1.000
_cell.length_b   1.000
_cell.length_c   1.000
_cell.angle_alpha   90.00
_cell.angle_beta   90.00
_cell.angle_gamma   90.00
#
_symmetry.space_group_name_H-M   'P 1'
#
loop_
_entity.id
_entity.type
_entity.pdbx_description
1 polymer ?
#
loop_
_entity_poly.entity_id
_entity_poly.type
_entity_poly.pdbx_seq_one_letter_code
_entity_poly.pdbx_strand_id
1 'polypeptide(L)'
;MVKQKVLQLANKIAAGITGGIVKVKPTDPEYRILEPVTTNEMAEVALHLEVRKPKSLKEIAALCGKSEEEVEKVLDKMAVDGSIKFERENGANKYFLELFVPGVMEYMVANKENVEKYPVIAECFEEYTRRLSGLMAGNLPVGMGVMRVIPIESAIEGDTRKASYEEIAYLLNTHEIFSVADCACRTSMRVKGEGCGHTVEEMCIQLGPAADYYIRTGRGRSITREEAIAICEKAEKEGLVHQIPNLSGPGKALAICNCCGCSCFGLRNTTLFRNPDFSRSNYIAQVDTDKCVACGECVENCQANALTLGQNLCTKKPIAAPKEVDTPYDTQWGKEKWNVNYRHRKVVAESGTSPCKTECPAHIAIQGYIKMASQGRYRDALELIKKENPLPAICGRICPRKCESACTRAGVDEPLAVDEIKKFIADQDLKAEHRFVPEKKVQRQEKIAVIGAGPAGLSCAYFLAVEGYQVTVFEKQKVLGGMLTLGIPSFRLGKEIVNSEIQVLKELGVEFKTGIEVGKDVTLNGLRNFGYKAFYVAIGAQGGRKLGLEGEEAEGVITGVDFLRKVNLGEELKMEGSAVVIGGGNVAIDVARTAERVGASKIDMYCLESRKEMPALEEEIEEALSEGIDINNSWGPKAILHENGQVTGVEFKKCISVFDENGRFNPKFNEEETKIVKANHVLISVGQGIDWGQLLKDSMMELKPNKTVKADPLTFQTGDKDVFAGGDAVTGPKFAIDAIALGKQGSISIHRYVHGDNLSISREREYHALDKENLNMDGYDSLPRQRALHVDGSKTKETFKDLRNTFTEEQIKKETERCLGCGAVVVDQYQCVGCGVCTTKCKFDAISLSRKYDSAGAELNEMKPIVIKHAIKRQGRIAVKKAKKSLGSIFSKKE
;
A
#
# COMPACT_ATOMS: atom_id res chain seq x y z
N MET A 1 25.79 38.85 -4.44
CA MET A 1 25.19 40.20 -4.40
C MET A 1 23.73 40.11 -4.81
N VAL A 2 22.82 40.85 -4.18
CA VAL A 2 21.39 40.84 -4.54
C VAL A 2 21.18 41.53 -5.89
N LYS A 3 20.50 40.85 -6.83
CA LYS A 3 20.11 41.39 -8.14
C LYS A 3 18.91 42.32 -7.96
N GLN A 4 19.18 43.63 -7.85
CA GLN A 4 18.16 44.62 -7.49
C GLN A 4 16.97 44.64 -8.46
N LYS A 5 17.19 44.47 -9.77
CA LYS A 5 16.12 44.44 -10.77
C LYS A 5 15.27 43.17 -10.65
N VAL A 6 15.89 42.03 -10.36
CA VAL A 6 15.17 40.78 -10.10
C VAL A 6 14.30 40.89 -8.84
N LEU A 7 14.80 41.55 -7.79
CA LEU A 7 13.98 41.81 -6.59
C LEU A 7 12.79 42.73 -6.88
N GLN A 8 12.96 43.74 -7.71
CA GLN A 8 11.85 44.59 -8.18
C GLN A 8 10.83 43.79 -8.97
N LEU A 9 11.28 42.90 -9.87
CA LEU A 9 10.40 42.00 -10.62
C LEU A 9 9.61 41.07 -9.68
N ALA A 10 10.27 40.44 -8.71
CA ALA A 10 9.62 39.58 -7.72
C ALA A 10 8.53 40.34 -6.94
N ASN A 11 8.81 41.58 -6.51
CA ASN A 11 7.83 42.44 -5.86
C ASN A 11 6.64 42.77 -6.78
N LYS A 12 6.89 43.03 -8.07
CA LYS A 12 5.83 43.32 -9.05
C LYS A 12 4.89 42.13 -9.25
N ILE A 13 5.44 40.91 -9.35
CA ILE A 13 4.64 39.69 -9.45
C ILE A 13 3.83 39.46 -8.16
N ALA A 14 4.47 39.58 -6.98
CA ALA A 14 3.80 39.42 -5.68
C ALA A 14 2.68 40.44 -5.42
N ALA A 15 2.81 41.65 -5.98
CA ALA A 15 1.79 42.69 -5.87
C ALA A 15 0.46 42.31 -6.55
N GLY A 16 0.46 41.37 -7.51
CA GLY A 16 -0.76 40.93 -8.20
C GLY A 16 -1.84 40.39 -7.26
N ILE A 17 -1.45 39.69 -6.19
CA ILE A 17 -2.38 39.15 -5.16
C ILE A 17 -2.53 40.12 -3.99
N THR A 18 -1.41 40.69 -3.51
CA THR A 18 -1.38 41.46 -2.26
C THR A 18 -1.70 42.95 -2.44
N GLY A 19 -1.79 43.44 -3.67
CA GLY A 19 -1.85 44.88 -3.96
C GLY A 19 -0.58 45.63 -3.57
N GLY A 20 0.56 44.94 -3.42
CA GLY A 20 1.86 45.53 -3.06
C GLY A 20 2.06 45.80 -1.57
N ILE A 21 1.15 45.33 -0.71
CA ILE A 21 1.22 45.52 0.75
C ILE A 21 2.40 44.75 1.37
N VAL A 22 2.74 43.59 0.81
CA VAL A 22 3.83 42.74 1.30
C VAL A 22 5.03 42.90 0.36
N LYS A 23 6.17 43.35 0.91
CA LYS A 23 7.43 43.47 0.18
C LYS A 23 8.23 42.18 0.25
N VAL A 24 8.61 41.65 -0.91
CA VAL A 24 9.49 40.48 -1.07
C VAL A 24 10.90 40.83 -0.61
N LYS A 25 11.50 39.97 0.21
CA LYS A 25 12.90 40.05 0.63
C LYS A 25 13.78 39.09 -0.21
N PRO A 26 15.10 39.33 -0.28
CA PRO A 26 16.02 38.40 -0.97
C PRO A 26 16.05 36.97 -0.40
N THR A 27 15.58 36.78 0.84
CA THR A 27 15.48 35.46 1.49
C THR A 27 14.17 34.73 1.18
N ASP A 28 13.20 35.41 0.57
CA ASP A 28 11.88 34.86 0.30
C ASP A 28 11.89 34.01 -0.99
N PRO A 29 11.05 32.96 -1.06
CA PRO A 29 11.03 32.04 -2.20
C PRO A 29 10.70 32.75 -3.53
N GLU A 30 9.92 33.83 -3.50
CA GLU A 30 9.58 34.66 -4.67
C GLU A 30 10.81 35.25 -5.37
N TYR A 31 11.84 35.64 -4.63
CA TYR A 31 13.11 36.13 -5.21
C TYR A 31 14.04 34.96 -5.54
N ARG A 32 14.21 34.04 -4.58
CA ARG A 32 15.14 32.89 -4.69
C ARG A 32 14.85 32.00 -5.88
N ILE A 33 13.58 31.87 -6.30
CA ILE A 33 13.23 31.09 -7.49
C ILE A 33 13.72 31.76 -8.79
N LEU A 34 13.62 33.10 -8.89
CA LEU A 34 13.98 33.85 -10.09
C LEU A 34 15.49 34.08 -10.21
N GLU A 35 16.17 34.23 -9.08
CA GLU A 35 17.58 34.62 -9.01
C GLU A 35 18.53 33.78 -9.89
N PRO A 36 18.44 32.44 -9.96
CA PRO A 36 19.42 31.64 -10.69
C PRO A 36 19.34 31.80 -12.22
N VAL A 37 18.14 32.08 -12.74
CA VAL A 37 17.85 32.08 -14.18
C VAL A 37 17.57 33.47 -14.75
N THR A 38 17.23 34.45 -13.91
CA THR A 38 16.90 35.81 -14.34
C THR A 38 18.09 36.75 -14.12
N THR A 39 18.54 37.42 -15.18
CA THR A 39 19.56 38.49 -15.10
C THR A 39 18.92 39.84 -14.78
N ASN A 40 19.72 40.86 -14.41
CA ASN A 40 19.19 42.21 -14.23
C ASN A 40 18.61 42.77 -15.54
N GLU A 41 19.25 42.48 -16.69
CA GLU A 41 18.75 42.89 -18.01
C GLU A 41 17.39 42.27 -18.33
N MET A 42 17.24 40.97 -18.09
CA MET A 42 15.95 40.27 -18.23
C MET A 42 14.88 40.90 -17.36
N ALA A 43 15.21 41.15 -16.09
CA ALA A 43 14.28 41.76 -15.18
C ALA A 43 13.91 43.20 -15.58
N GLU A 44 14.82 43.97 -16.16
CA GLU A 44 14.51 45.31 -16.71
C GLU A 44 13.47 45.25 -17.82
N VAL A 45 13.60 44.32 -18.77
CA VAL A 45 12.60 44.12 -19.82
C VAL A 45 11.26 43.67 -19.22
N ALA A 46 11.28 42.67 -18.34
CA ALA A 46 10.06 42.13 -17.74
C ALA A 46 9.33 43.12 -16.81
N LEU A 47 10.02 44.12 -16.27
CA LEU A 47 9.40 45.20 -15.48
C LEU A 47 8.46 46.08 -16.33
N HIS A 48 8.52 46.05 -17.66
CA HIS A 48 7.56 46.73 -18.54
C HIS A 48 6.30 45.91 -18.85
N LEU A 49 6.31 44.61 -18.53
CA LEU A 49 5.14 43.74 -18.63
C LEU A 49 4.13 44.03 -17.50
N GLU A 50 2.89 43.60 -17.67
CA GLU A 50 1.84 43.69 -16.65
C GLU A 50 1.34 42.30 -16.26
N VAL A 51 0.87 42.16 -15.03
CA VAL A 51 0.33 40.88 -14.52
C VAL A 51 -1.02 40.60 -15.17
N ARG A 52 -1.13 39.47 -15.88
CA ARG A 52 -2.31 39.00 -16.62
C ARG A 52 -2.89 40.01 -17.62
N LYS A 53 -2.03 40.84 -18.21
CA LYS A 53 -2.40 41.83 -19.24
C LYS A 53 -1.41 41.73 -20.42
N PRO A 54 -1.78 41.01 -21.50
CA PRO A 54 -0.92 40.80 -22.66
C PRO A 54 -0.55 42.12 -23.35
N LYS A 55 0.73 42.28 -23.70
CA LYS A 55 1.26 43.39 -24.51
C LYS A 55 2.00 42.87 -25.74
N SER A 56 1.91 43.59 -26.86
CA SER A 56 2.65 43.26 -28.07
C SER A 56 4.15 43.52 -27.92
N LEU A 57 4.97 42.82 -28.70
CA LEU A 57 6.42 43.02 -28.75
C LEU A 57 6.79 44.49 -29.03
N LYS A 58 6.12 45.13 -29.99
CA LYS A 58 6.31 46.53 -30.36
C LYS A 58 6.08 47.49 -29.20
N GLU A 59 5.03 47.29 -28.41
CA GLU A 59 4.75 48.11 -27.23
C GLU A 59 5.85 47.95 -26.17
N ILE A 60 6.31 46.71 -25.94
CA ILE A 60 7.35 46.42 -24.95
C ILE A 60 8.70 47.02 -25.40
N ALA A 61 9.07 46.84 -26.68
CA ALA A 61 10.29 47.39 -27.25
C ALA A 61 10.34 48.93 -27.15
N ALA A 62 9.21 49.60 -27.44
CA ALA A 62 9.08 51.04 -27.27
C ALA A 62 9.25 51.48 -25.81
N LEU A 63 8.72 50.72 -24.85
CA LEU A 63 8.88 50.99 -23.42
C LEU A 63 10.30 50.74 -22.92
N CYS A 64 11.01 49.75 -23.49
CA CYS A 64 12.39 49.44 -23.16
C CYS A 64 13.41 50.38 -23.82
N GLY A 65 13.03 51.08 -24.90
CA GLY A 65 13.96 51.86 -25.72
C GLY A 65 14.98 50.99 -26.45
N LYS A 66 14.62 49.74 -26.78
CA LYS A 66 15.47 48.74 -27.47
C LYS A 66 14.80 48.30 -28.78
N SER A 67 15.54 47.61 -29.65
CA SER A 67 14.95 47.03 -30.87
C SER A 67 14.01 45.86 -30.54
N GLU A 68 13.05 45.57 -31.43
CA GLU A 68 12.13 44.44 -31.26
C GLU A 68 12.89 43.09 -31.19
N GLU A 69 13.94 42.90 -31.99
CA GLU A 69 14.77 41.68 -32.01
C GLU A 69 15.49 41.44 -30.66
N GLU A 70 16.09 42.48 -30.08
CA GLU A 70 16.77 42.38 -28.79
C GLU A 70 15.79 42.02 -27.66
N VAL A 71 14.61 42.64 -27.67
CA VAL A 71 13.58 42.42 -26.67
C VAL A 71 12.95 41.03 -26.82
N GLU A 72 12.67 40.59 -28.05
CA GLU A 72 12.13 39.27 -28.33
C GLU A 72 13.06 38.17 -27.84
N LYS A 73 14.36 38.27 -28.12
CA LYS A 73 15.35 37.30 -27.65
C LYS A 73 15.38 37.18 -26.12
N VAL A 74 15.23 38.30 -25.40
CA VAL A 74 15.14 38.32 -23.94
C VAL A 74 13.84 37.68 -23.46
N LEU A 75 12.71 38.08 -24.03
CA LEU A 75 11.38 37.57 -23.65
C LEU A 75 11.25 36.06 -23.92
N ASP A 76 11.71 35.58 -25.07
CA ASP A 76 11.67 34.16 -25.43
C ASP A 76 12.51 33.32 -24.48
N LYS A 77 13.72 33.80 -24.13
CA LYS A 77 14.52 33.15 -23.09
C LYS A 77 13.78 33.13 -21.75
N MET A 78 13.20 34.26 -21.33
CA MET A 78 12.45 34.33 -20.07
C MET A 78 11.22 33.42 -20.04
N ALA A 79 10.56 33.24 -21.18
CA ALA A 79 9.45 32.31 -21.36
C ALA A 79 9.93 30.85 -21.25
N VAL A 80 11.04 30.49 -21.91
CA VAL A 80 11.67 29.16 -21.74
C VAL A 80 12.12 28.94 -20.29
N ASP A 81 12.63 29.97 -19.61
CA ASP A 81 13.00 29.87 -18.19
C ASP A 81 11.78 29.77 -17.26
N GLY A 82 10.63 30.32 -17.68
CA GLY A 82 9.32 30.21 -17.00
C GLY A 82 8.93 31.43 -16.17
N SER A 83 9.69 32.51 -16.29
CA SER A 83 9.49 33.75 -15.51
C SER A 83 8.40 34.67 -16.08
N ILE A 84 8.00 34.47 -17.34
CA ILE A 84 6.93 35.20 -18.02
C ILE A 84 6.05 34.23 -18.81
N LYS A 85 4.94 34.72 -19.36
CA LYS A 85 4.07 33.96 -20.29
C LYS A 85 3.86 34.75 -21.57
N PHE A 86 3.64 34.03 -22.68
CA PHE A 86 3.09 34.61 -23.90
C PHE A 86 1.85 33.85 -24.35
N GLU A 87 0.99 34.52 -25.09
CA GLU A 87 -0.16 33.94 -25.79
C GLU A 87 -0.23 34.51 -27.21
N ARG A 88 -0.83 33.75 -28.13
CA ARG A 88 -0.94 34.16 -29.53
C ARG A 88 -2.26 34.88 -29.77
N GLU A 89 -2.19 36.05 -30.37
CA GLU A 89 -3.35 36.83 -30.80
C GLU A 89 -3.10 37.35 -32.22
N ASN A 90 -4.01 37.05 -33.15
CA ASN A 90 -3.92 37.45 -34.57
C ASN A 90 -2.58 37.10 -35.23
N GLY A 91 -2.01 35.94 -34.88
CA GLY A 91 -0.75 35.45 -35.46
C GLY A 91 0.53 35.93 -34.76
N ALA A 92 0.45 36.91 -33.85
CA ALA A 92 1.59 37.47 -33.13
C ALA A 92 1.60 37.08 -31.63
N ASN A 93 2.79 37.03 -31.02
CA ASN A 93 2.94 36.82 -29.59
C ASN A 93 2.59 38.11 -28.82
N LYS A 94 1.80 37.97 -27.75
CA LYS A 94 1.66 38.97 -26.70
C LYS A 94 2.20 38.42 -25.39
N TYR A 95 2.99 39.22 -24.67
CA TYR A 95 3.74 38.82 -23.49
C TYR A 95 3.17 39.48 -22.22
N PHE A 96 3.23 38.78 -21.09
CA PHE A 96 2.76 39.27 -19.80
C PHE A 96 3.38 38.50 -18.62
N LEU A 97 3.19 39.02 -17.41
CA LEU A 97 3.54 38.33 -16.17
C LEU A 97 2.35 37.50 -15.68
N GLU A 98 2.59 36.30 -15.19
CA GLU A 98 1.57 35.53 -14.47
C GLU A 98 1.73 35.70 -12.95
N LEU A 99 0.75 35.25 -12.16
CA LEU A 99 0.91 35.10 -10.72
C LEU A 99 2.05 34.13 -10.38
N PHE A 100 2.56 34.18 -9.14
CA PHE A 100 3.50 33.15 -8.68
C PHE A 100 2.86 31.76 -8.67
N VAL A 101 1.65 31.63 -8.11
CA VAL A 101 0.88 30.38 -8.07
C VAL A 101 -0.62 30.68 -8.19
N PRO A 102 -1.36 29.97 -9.05
CA PRO A 102 -0.84 29.13 -10.15
C PRO A 102 -0.20 30.01 -11.22
N GLY A 103 1.01 29.65 -11.68
CA GLY A 103 1.70 30.40 -12.73
C GLY A 103 3.21 30.18 -12.77
N VAL A 104 3.96 31.26 -12.52
CA VAL A 104 5.43 31.34 -12.70
C VAL A 104 6.15 30.17 -12.05
N MET A 105 5.80 29.82 -10.80
CA MET A 105 6.52 28.76 -10.08
C MET A 105 6.29 27.38 -10.73
N GLU A 106 5.06 27.08 -11.17
CA GLU A 106 4.77 25.86 -11.94
C GLU A 106 5.51 25.82 -13.27
N TYR A 107 5.58 26.93 -14.00
CA TYR A 107 6.29 26.98 -15.28
C TYR A 107 7.79 26.76 -15.10
N MET A 108 8.37 27.33 -14.05
CA MET A 108 9.79 27.15 -13.75
C MET A 108 10.11 25.72 -13.32
N VAL A 109 9.25 25.08 -12.53
CA VAL A 109 9.43 23.67 -12.12
C VAL A 109 9.16 22.71 -13.28
N ALA A 110 8.28 23.05 -14.22
CA ALA A 110 8.04 22.24 -15.42
C ALA A 110 9.24 22.23 -16.39
N ASN A 111 10.19 23.16 -16.25
CA ASN A 111 11.44 23.13 -17.00
C ASN A 111 12.44 22.18 -16.29
N LYS A 112 12.60 20.97 -16.84
CA LYS A 112 13.44 19.91 -16.28
C LYS A 112 14.90 20.31 -16.15
N GLU A 113 15.46 20.95 -17.18
CA GLU A 113 16.86 21.40 -17.20
C GLU A 113 17.15 22.42 -16.10
N ASN A 114 16.23 23.36 -15.89
CA ASN A 114 16.35 24.36 -14.83
C ASN A 114 16.26 23.73 -13.44
N VAL A 115 15.36 22.78 -13.22
CA VAL A 115 15.23 22.09 -11.92
C VAL A 115 16.46 21.24 -11.61
N GLU A 116 17.00 20.52 -12.61
CA GLU A 116 18.22 19.72 -12.46
C GLU A 116 19.43 20.60 -12.11
N LYS A 117 19.57 21.74 -12.80
CA LYS A 117 20.67 22.68 -12.57
C LYS A 117 20.50 23.50 -11.29
N TYR A 118 19.27 23.84 -10.92
CA TYR A 118 18.94 24.72 -9.80
C TYR A 118 17.80 24.14 -8.94
N PRO A 119 18.09 23.16 -8.06
CA PRO A 119 17.10 22.54 -7.17
C PRO A 119 16.30 23.53 -6.31
N VAL A 120 16.88 24.70 -6.01
CA VAL A 120 16.21 25.80 -5.30
C VAL A 120 14.89 26.23 -5.94
N ILE A 121 14.70 26.01 -7.25
CA ILE A 121 13.46 26.32 -7.95
C ILE A 121 12.29 25.48 -7.39
N ALA A 122 12.51 24.16 -7.28
CA ALA A 122 11.55 23.23 -6.71
C ALA A 122 11.31 23.48 -5.22
N GLU A 123 12.37 23.78 -4.45
CA GLU A 123 12.26 24.10 -3.03
C GLU A 123 11.41 25.35 -2.78
N CYS A 124 11.62 26.40 -3.56
CA CYS A 124 10.89 27.65 -3.44
C CYS A 124 9.40 27.47 -3.76
N PHE A 125 9.05 26.65 -4.75
CA PHE A 125 7.66 26.36 -5.07
C PHE A 125 6.93 25.67 -3.90
N GLU A 126 7.56 24.66 -3.29
CA GLU A 126 7.00 24.00 -2.10
C GLU A 126 6.85 24.98 -0.92
N GLU A 127 7.90 25.77 -0.65
CA GLU A 127 7.95 26.71 0.45
C GLU A 127 6.90 27.82 0.32
N TYR A 128 6.80 28.45 -0.86
CA TYR A 128 5.84 29.51 -1.14
C TYR A 128 4.42 29.02 -0.99
N THR A 129 4.06 27.89 -1.61
CA THR A 129 2.70 27.35 -1.55
C THR A 129 2.31 26.94 -0.13
N ARG A 130 3.25 26.46 0.68
CA ARG A 130 3.00 26.11 2.09
C ARG A 130 2.75 27.35 2.94
N ARG A 131 3.55 28.41 2.75
CA ARG A 131 3.37 29.70 3.43
C ARG A 131 2.05 30.34 3.07
N LEU A 132 1.74 30.43 1.77
CA LEU A 132 0.50 31.02 1.25
C LEU A 132 -0.73 30.28 1.80
N SER A 133 -0.75 28.95 1.70
CA SER A 133 -1.91 28.16 2.10
C SER A 133 -2.18 28.25 3.62
N GLY A 134 -1.13 28.32 4.44
CA GLY A 134 -1.27 28.56 5.88
C GLY A 134 -1.95 29.88 6.22
N LEU A 135 -1.69 30.94 5.44
CA LEU A 135 -2.36 32.25 5.60
C LEU A 135 -3.82 32.23 5.14
N MET A 136 -4.15 31.38 4.16
CA MET A 136 -5.50 31.28 3.59
C MET A 136 -6.42 30.32 4.36
N ALA A 137 -5.90 29.54 5.32
CA ALA A 137 -6.66 28.55 6.07
C ALA A 137 -7.92 29.16 6.73
N GLY A 138 -9.10 28.67 6.35
CA GLY A 138 -10.40 29.12 6.83
C GLY A 138 -10.89 30.46 6.26
N ASN A 139 -10.07 31.19 5.51
CA ASN A 139 -10.44 32.51 4.95
C ASN A 139 -11.11 32.42 3.58
N LEU A 140 -11.13 31.23 2.95
CA LEU A 140 -11.77 31.00 1.67
C LEU A 140 -13.16 30.37 1.87
N PRO A 141 -14.23 30.96 1.33
CA PRO A 141 -15.52 30.28 1.27
C PRO A 141 -15.49 29.13 0.26
N VAL A 142 -16.42 28.18 0.45
CA VAL A 142 -16.64 27.06 -0.49
C VAL A 142 -16.77 27.56 -1.92
N GLY A 143 -16.06 26.93 -2.86
CA GLY A 143 -16.05 27.27 -4.30
C GLY A 143 -15.11 28.42 -4.69
N MET A 144 -14.55 29.16 -3.72
CA MET A 144 -13.56 30.23 -3.95
C MET A 144 -12.11 29.77 -3.65
N GLY A 145 -11.87 28.46 -3.67
CA GLY A 145 -10.54 27.89 -3.60
C GLY A 145 -9.66 28.37 -4.76
N VAL A 146 -8.33 28.39 -4.56
CA VAL A 146 -7.37 28.69 -5.65
C VAL A 146 -7.36 27.56 -6.67
N MET A 147 -7.55 26.34 -6.19
CA MET A 147 -7.76 25.14 -6.98
C MET A 147 -9.21 24.67 -6.79
N ARG A 148 -9.65 23.76 -7.65
CA ARG A 148 -10.96 23.10 -7.52
C ARG A 148 -10.84 21.64 -7.93
N VAL A 149 -11.33 20.75 -7.07
CA VAL A 149 -11.54 19.34 -7.36
C VAL A 149 -12.72 19.22 -8.30
N ILE A 150 -12.52 18.49 -9.39
CA ILE A 150 -13.59 18.08 -10.29
C ILE A 150 -13.97 16.65 -9.93
N PRO A 151 -15.24 16.40 -9.56
CA PRO A 151 -15.70 15.03 -9.31
C PRO A 151 -15.48 14.17 -10.55
N ILE A 152 -15.15 12.90 -10.35
CA ILE A 152 -15.20 11.92 -11.45
C ILE A 152 -16.64 11.87 -11.97
N GLU A 153 -16.81 12.03 -13.28
CA GLU A 153 -18.12 12.23 -13.90
C GLU A 153 -19.08 11.07 -13.65
N SER A 154 -18.58 9.83 -13.74
CA SER A 154 -19.37 8.63 -13.43
C SER A 154 -19.89 8.59 -11.99
N ALA A 155 -19.27 9.33 -11.06
CA ALA A 155 -19.74 9.44 -9.68
C ALA A 155 -20.86 10.48 -9.48
N ILE A 156 -21.11 11.34 -10.48
CA ILE A 156 -22.15 12.38 -10.44
C ILE A 156 -23.14 12.27 -11.61
N GLU A 157 -23.05 11.23 -12.45
CA GLU A 157 -23.81 11.09 -13.69
C GLU A 157 -25.32 11.19 -13.45
N GLY A 158 -25.80 10.58 -12.37
CA GLY A 158 -27.22 10.57 -11.96
C GLY A 158 -27.69 11.79 -11.16
N ASP A 159 -26.83 12.78 -10.86
CA ASP A 159 -27.27 14.00 -10.16
C ASP A 159 -27.87 15.00 -11.17
N THR A 160 -29.17 15.27 -11.04
CA THR A 160 -29.92 16.20 -11.90
C THR A 160 -29.50 17.66 -11.76
N ARG A 161 -28.74 18.00 -10.71
CA ARG A 161 -28.20 19.34 -10.45
C ARG A 161 -26.73 19.48 -10.85
N LYS A 162 -26.15 18.49 -11.54
CA LYS A 162 -24.77 18.59 -12.03
C LYS A 162 -24.63 19.77 -12.99
N ALA A 163 -23.47 20.42 -12.95
CA ALA A 163 -23.16 21.58 -13.76
C ALA A 163 -22.00 21.26 -14.69
N SER A 164 -22.08 21.71 -15.95
CA SER A 164 -21.08 21.38 -16.98
C SER A 164 -19.67 21.86 -16.65
N TYR A 165 -19.53 22.97 -15.92
CA TYR A 165 -18.22 23.45 -15.46
C TYR A 165 -17.56 22.55 -14.39
N GLU A 166 -18.27 21.52 -13.91
CA GLU A 166 -17.78 20.48 -12.99
C GLU A 166 -17.57 19.13 -13.70
N GLU A 167 -17.47 19.14 -15.03
CA GLU A 167 -17.22 17.98 -15.88
C GLU A 167 -15.86 18.15 -16.61
N ILE A 168 -15.00 17.14 -16.53
CA ILE A 168 -13.73 17.09 -17.27
C ILE A 168 -13.98 17.05 -18.78
N ALA A 169 -14.96 16.28 -19.23
CA ALA A 169 -15.37 16.18 -20.63
C ALA A 169 -15.79 17.54 -21.19
N TYR A 170 -16.49 18.38 -20.42
CA TYR A 170 -16.79 19.74 -20.82
C TYR A 170 -15.50 20.54 -21.10
N LEU A 171 -14.55 20.54 -20.15
CA LEU A 171 -13.28 21.25 -20.31
C LEU A 171 -12.46 20.75 -21.48
N LEU A 172 -12.44 19.43 -21.70
CA LEU A 172 -11.76 18.86 -22.85
C LEU A 172 -12.45 19.34 -24.13
N ASN A 173 -13.77 19.17 -24.26
CA ASN A 173 -14.56 19.50 -25.46
C ASN A 173 -14.56 20.98 -25.86
N THR A 174 -14.29 21.90 -24.93
CA THR A 174 -14.21 23.33 -25.25
C THR A 174 -12.86 23.78 -25.83
N HIS A 175 -11.87 22.90 -25.91
CA HIS A 175 -10.52 23.20 -26.39
C HIS A 175 -10.10 22.29 -27.53
N GLU A 176 -9.19 22.77 -28.39
CA GLU A 176 -8.64 22.01 -29.53
C GLU A 176 -7.15 21.71 -29.41
N ILE A 177 -6.43 22.45 -28.58
CA ILE A 177 -4.98 22.30 -28.39
C ILE A 177 -4.74 21.73 -26.99
N PHE A 178 -3.97 20.65 -26.91
CA PHE A 178 -3.67 19.94 -25.67
C PHE A 178 -2.17 19.66 -25.56
N SER A 179 -1.66 19.74 -24.34
CA SER A 179 -0.32 19.24 -24.02
C SER A 179 -0.34 18.47 -22.71
N VAL A 180 0.65 17.61 -22.52
CA VAL A 180 0.91 16.97 -21.23
C VAL A 180 2.33 17.26 -20.76
N ALA A 181 2.46 17.50 -19.45
CA ALA A 181 3.73 17.68 -18.77
C ALA A 181 3.77 16.90 -17.45
N ASP A 182 4.97 16.80 -16.89
CA ASP A 182 5.20 16.18 -15.60
C ASP A 182 4.55 17.00 -14.46
N CYS A 183 4.17 16.32 -13.39
CA CYS A 183 3.56 16.95 -12.22
C CYS A 183 4.59 17.79 -11.45
N ALA A 184 4.52 19.11 -11.60
CA ALA A 184 5.40 20.05 -10.89
C ALA A 184 5.45 19.81 -9.36
N CYS A 185 4.31 19.52 -8.72
CA CYS A 185 4.28 19.25 -7.28
C CYS A 185 5.08 17.97 -6.91
N ARG A 186 4.90 16.87 -7.66
CA ARG A 186 5.63 15.63 -7.40
C ARG A 186 7.11 15.76 -7.74
N THR A 187 7.45 16.47 -8.83
CA THR A 187 8.83 16.83 -9.17
C THR A 187 9.49 17.57 -8.01
N SER A 188 8.84 18.61 -7.47
CA SER A 188 9.38 19.34 -6.33
C SER A 188 9.59 18.46 -5.09
N MET A 189 8.66 17.57 -4.79
CA MET A 189 8.83 16.66 -3.65
C MET A 189 9.98 15.68 -3.88
N ARG A 190 10.18 15.16 -5.09
CA ARG A 190 11.27 14.24 -5.41
C ARG A 190 12.63 14.92 -5.29
N VAL A 191 12.78 16.15 -5.80
CA VAL A 191 14.00 16.96 -5.65
C VAL A 191 14.34 17.20 -4.17
N LYS A 192 13.32 17.37 -3.32
CA LYS A 192 13.49 17.50 -1.86
C LYS A 192 13.77 16.18 -1.12
N GLY A 193 13.85 15.04 -1.81
CA GLY A 193 13.98 13.72 -1.17
C GLY A 193 12.72 13.25 -0.43
N GLU A 194 11.56 13.82 -0.76
CA GLU A 194 10.25 13.57 -0.16
C GLU A 194 9.24 13.00 -1.18
N GLY A 195 9.71 12.40 -2.28
CA GLY A 195 8.87 11.73 -3.28
C GLY A 195 7.99 10.62 -2.68
N CYS A 196 6.83 10.34 -3.27
CA CYS A 196 5.79 9.51 -2.63
C CYS A 196 5.48 8.17 -3.32
N GLY A 197 6.19 7.80 -4.39
CA GLY A 197 5.93 6.58 -5.17
C GLY A 197 4.77 6.70 -6.15
N HIS A 198 4.27 7.90 -6.44
CA HIS A 198 3.30 8.10 -7.52
C HIS A 198 4.01 8.64 -8.75
N THR A 199 3.54 8.25 -9.94
CA THR A 199 4.06 8.66 -11.25
C THR A 199 4.20 10.18 -11.34
N VAL A 200 5.36 10.68 -11.78
CA VAL A 200 5.60 12.12 -11.99
C VAL A 200 5.23 12.50 -13.41
N GLU A 201 5.52 11.59 -14.33
CA GLU A 201 5.55 11.80 -15.77
C GLU A 201 4.14 11.88 -16.34
N GLU A 202 3.90 12.87 -17.21
CA GLU A 202 2.67 13.00 -18.00
C GLU A 202 1.36 13.07 -17.19
N MET A 203 1.35 13.85 -16.10
CA MET A 203 0.22 13.92 -15.17
C MET A 203 -0.57 15.23 -15.23
N CYS A 204 0.03 16.30 -15.75
CA CYS A 204 -0.57 17.62 -15.82
C CYS A 204 -0.90 17.95 -17.28
N ILE A 205 -2.19 18.03 -17.60
CA ILE A 205 -2.70 18.38 -18.93
C ILE A 205 -2.91 19.89 -18.98
N GLN A 206 -2.48 20.54 -20.05
CA GLN A 206 -2.79 21.94 -20.34
C GLN A 206 -3.72 22.03 -21.53
N LEU A 207 -4.54 23.08 -21.56
CA LEU A 207 -5.61 23.28 -22.53
C LEU A 207 -5.42 24.63 -23.25
N GLY A 208 -5.72 24.67 -24.55
CA GLY A 208 -5.80 25.89 -25.35
C GLY A 208 -4.51 26.72 -25.29
N PRO A 209 -4.58 28.02 -24.96
CA PRO A 209 -3.39 28.89 -24.90
C PRO A 209 -2.30 28.41 -23.94
N ALA A 210 -2.67 27.72 -22.85
CA ALA A 210 -1.68 27.14 -21.94
C ALA A 210 -0.95 25.95 -22.57
N ALA A 211 -1.64 25.15 -23.39
CA ALA A 211 -1.02 24.04 -24.12
C ALA A 211 -0.02 24.56 -25.17
N ASP A 212 -0.40 25.56 -25.96
CA ASP A 212 0.50 26.19 -26.95
C ASP A 212 1.80 26.69 -26.29
N TYR A 213 1.67 27.37 -25.14
CA TYR A 213 2.82 27.83 -24.38
C TYR A 213 3.73 26.68 -23.91
N TYR A 214 3.15 25.59 -23.37
CA TYR A 214 3.93 24.43 -22.90
C TYR A 214 4.66 23.71 -24.04
N ILE A 215 4.02 23.57 -25.21
CA ILE A 215 4.60 22.96 -26.41
C ILE A 215 5.78 23.80 -26.91
N ARG A 216 5.55 25.10 -27.13
CA ARG A 216 6.55 26.00 -27.73
C ARG A 216 7.76 26.26 -26.84
N THR A 217 7.61 26.07 -25.53
CA THR A 217 8.71 26.21 -24.58
C THR A 217 9.37 24.89 -24.18
N GLY A 218 8.98 23.77 -24.82
CA GLY A 218 9.58 22.46 -24.59
C GLY A 218 9.27 21.82 -23.24
N ARG A 219 8.27 22.33 -22.51
CA ARG A 219 7.88 21.83 -21.17
C ARG A 219 6.96 20.62 -21.21
N GLY A 220 6.16 20.53 -22.26
CA GLY A 220 5.20 19.47 -22.46
C GLY A 220 5.12 19.10 -23.93
N ARG A 221 4.73 17.85 -24.20
CA ARG A 221 4.47 17.40 -25.57
C ARG A 221 3.01 17.64 -25.94
N SER A 222 2.76 17.86 -27.23
CA SER A 222 1.40 17.88 -27.76
C SER A 222 0.76 16.50 -27.61
N ILE A 223 -0.54 16.48 -27.32
CA ILE A 223 -1.35 15.26 -27.22
C ILE A 223 -2.66 15.44 -27.98
N THR A 224 -3.36 14.36 -28.28
CA THR A 224 -4.74 14.44 -28.80
C THR A 224 -5.74 14.54 -27.64
N ARG A 225 -7.00 14.86 -27.96
CA ARG A 225 -8.11 14.83 -27.00
C ARG A 225 -8.30 13.43 -26.42
N GLU A 226 -8.20 12.39 -27.24
CA GLU A 226 -8.34 10.99 -26.86
C GLU A 226 -7.21 10.58 -25.90
N GLU A 227 -5.98 11.02 -26.15
CA GLU A 227 -4.87 10.82 -25.21
C GLU A 227 -5.13 11.54 -23.86
N ALA A 228 -5.66 12.77 -23.88
CA ALA A 228 -6.03 13.49 -22.67
C ALA A 228 -7.08 12.74 -21.83
N ILE A 229 -8.11 12.20 -22.48
CA ILE A 229 -9.13 11.35 -21.85
C ILE A 229 -8.48 10.10 -21.24
N ALA A 230 -7.64 9.39 -22.00
CA ALA A 230 -6.97 8.19 -21.53
C ALA A 230 -6.06 8.45 -20.31
N ILE A 231 -5.40 9.60 -20.25
CA ILE A 231 -4.61 10.03 -19.07
C ILE A 231 -5.52 10.24 -17.85
N CYS A 232 -6.67 10.92 -18.01
CA CYS A 232 -7.64 11.11 -16.94
C CYS A 232 -8.21 9.77 -16.44
N GLU A 233 -8.63 8.88 -17.34
CA GLU A 233 -9.15 7.55 -16.97
C GLU A 233 -8.09 6.71 -16.24
N LYS A 234 -6.84 6.74 -16.71
CA LYS A 234 -5.73 6.07 -16.04
C LYS A 234 -5.52 6.62 -14.63
N ALA A 235 -5.54 7.94 -14.47
CA ALA A 235 -5.42 8.59 -13.16
C ALA A 235 -6.55 8.17 -12.20
N GLU A 236 -7.79 8.05 -12.69
CA GLU A 236 -8.93 7.54 -11.91
C GLU A 236 -8.74 6.07 -11.50
N LYS A 237 -8.25 5.22 -12.42
CA LYS A 237 -7.89 3.83 -12.12
C LYS A 237 -6.81 3.74 -11.05
N GLU A 238 -5.84 4.64 -11.05
CA GLU A 238 -4.79 4.78 -10.02
C GLU A 238 -5.28 5.44 -8.70
N GLY A 239 -6.53 5.92 -8.65
CA GLY A 239 -7.11 6.55 -7.44
C GLY A 239 -6.65 7.98 -7.20
N LEU A 240 -6.20 8.67 -8.25
CA LEU A 240 -5.85 10.09 -8.24
C LEU A 240 -7.10 10.97 -8.38
N VAL A 241 -6.96 12.25 -8.00
CA VAL A 241 -8.04 13.23 -7.98
C VAL A 241 -7.79 14.31 -9.03
N HIS A 242 -8.79 14.54 -9.88
CA HIS A 242 -8.79 15.65 -10.84
C HIS A 242 -8.89 16.99 -10.13
N GLN A 243 -8.00 17.91 -10.46
CA GLN A 243 -8.06 19.30 -10.03
C GLN A 243 -7.81 20.26 -11.18
N ILE A 244 -8.42 21.43 -11.10
CA ILE A 244 -8.23 22.54 -12.02
C ILE A 244 -7.84 23.81 -11.27
N PRO A 245 -7.09 24.74 -11.88
CA PRO A 245 -7.00 26.12 -11.40
C PRO A 245 -8.39 26.77 -11.43
N ASN A 246 -8.75 27.52 -10.38
CA ASN A 246 -10.10 28.07 -10.21
C ASN A 246 -10.14 29.62 -10.29
N LEU A 247 -9.05 30.25 -10.73
CA LEU A 247 -8.89 31.72 -10.78
C LEU A 247 -9.31 32.36 -12.12
N SER A 248 -9.72 31.54 -13.09
CA SER A 248 -10.16 31.98 -14.42
C SER A 248 -11.69 32.05 -14.54
N GLY A 249 -12.43 31.73 -13.47
CA GLY A 249 -13.87 31.59 -13.51
C GLY A 249 -14.37 30.20 -13.96
N PRO A 250 -15.67 29.94 -13.83
CA PRO A 250 -16.26 28.62 -14.09
C PRO A 250 -16.09 28.19 -15.55
N GLY A 251 -15.63 26.95 -15.78
CA GLY A 251 -15.50 26.36 -17.12
C GLY A 251 -14.40 26.95 -18.00
N LYS A 252 -13.57 27.86 -17.46
CA LYS A 252 -12.49 28.56 -18.18
C LYS A 252 -11.09 28.11 -17.75
N ALA A 253 -10.99 26.98 -17.06
CA ALA A 253 -9.69 26.46 -16.62
C ALA A 253 -8.86 25.99 -17.82
N LEU A 254 -7.56 26.27 -17.78
CA LEU A 254 -6.62 25.92 -18.85
C LEU A 254 -5.67 24.78 -18.46
N ALA A 255 -5.96 24.06 -17.38
CA ALA A 255 -5.18 22.92 -16.95
C ALA A 255 -6.02 21.92 -16.14
N ILE A 256 -5.69 20.65 -16.27
CA ILE A 256 -6.22 19.53 -15.49
C ILE A 256 -5.03 18.81 -14.85
N CYS A 257 -5.06 18.65 -13.53
CA CYS A 257 -4.01 18.03 -12.75
C CYS A 257 -4.52 16.74 -12.08
N ASN A 258 -3.80 15.63 -12.26
CA ASN A 258 -4.11 14.32 -11.68
C ASN A 258 -3.38 14.11 -10.34
N CYS A 259 -4.02 14.46 -9.23
CA CYS A 259 -3.34 14.77 -7.97
C CYS A 259 -3.42 13.65 -6.92
N CYS A 260 -2.35 13.47 -6.14
CA CYS A 260 -2.35 12.65 -4.92
C CYS A 260 -2.28 13.53 -3.66
N GLY A 261 -2.80 13.03 -2.54
CA GLY A 261 -2.76 13.72 -1.24
C GLY A 261 -1.36 13.83 -0.64
N CYS A 262 -0.44 12.98 -1.08
CA CYS A 262 0.92 12.89 -0.53
C CYS A 262 1.83 14.05 -0.99
N SER A 263 1.71 14.50 -2.24
CA SER A 263 2.63 15.48 -2.83
C SER A 263 1.96 16.73 -3.40
N CYS A 264 0.66 16.70 -3.71
CA CYS A 264 -0.02 17.85 -4.33
C CYS A 264 -0.09 19.06 -3.39
N PHE A 265 0.33 20.23 -3.87
CA PHE A 265 0.30 21.46 -3.09
C PHE A 265 -1.09 22.05 -2.89
N GLY A 266 -2.06 21.66 -3.72
CA GLY A 266 -3.48 21.94 -3.51
C GLY A 266 -4.15 21.01 -2.50
N LEU A 267 -4.10 19.69 -2.73
CA LEU A 267 -4.81 18.72 -1.87
C LEU A 267 -4.25 18.63 -0.46
N ARG A 268 -2.93 18.82 -0.28
CA ARG A 268 -2.31 18.78 1.06
C ARG A 268 -2.97 19.74 2.04
N ASN A 269 -3.58 20.82 1.57
CA ASN A 269 -4.26 21.79 2.42
C ASN A 269 -5.42 21.19 3.22
N THR A 270 -6.04 20.15 2.65
CA THR A 270 -7.07 19.37 3.31
C THR A 270 -6.53 18.73 4.57
N THR A 271 -5.38 18.06 4.53
CA THR A 271 -4.85 17.29 5.67
C THR A 271 -3.87 18.10 6.55
N LEU A 272 -3.01 18.92 5.95
CA LEU A 272 -2.03 19.76 6.66
C LEU A 272 -2.67 20.90 7.45
N PHE A 273 -3.62 21.61 6.85
CA PHE A 273 -4.27 22.77 7.48
C PHE A 273 -5.72 22.51 7.88
N ARG A 274 -6.26 21.29 7.70
CA ARG A 274 -7.70 21.00 7.87
C ARG A 274 -8.57 21.97 7.05
N ASN A 275 -8.10 22.36 5.86
CA ASN A 275 -8.71 23.37 4.99
C ASN A 275 -9.08 22.81 3.61
N PRO A 276 -10.11 21.95 3.54
CA PRO A 276 -10.57 21.35 2.28
C PRO A 276 -11.07 22.39 1.27
N ASP A 277 -11.60 23.53 1.73
CA ASP A 277 -12.16 24.59 0.87
C ASP A 277 -11.13 25.29 -0.02
N PHE A 278 -9.84 24.99 0.16
CA PHE A 278 -8.80 25.37 -0.80
C PHE A 278 -9.01 24.72 -2.18
N SER A 279 -9.59 23.50 -2.21
CA SER A 279 -9.84 22.73 -3.43
C SER A 279 -11.24 22.10 -3.50
N ARG A 280 -12.10 22.20 -2.49
CA ARG A 280 -13.34 21.42 -2.40
C ARG A 280 -14.28 21.64 -3.60
N SER A 281 -14.91 20.55 -4.07
CA SER A 281 -16.04 20.61 -5.01
C SER A 281 -17.37 20.96 -4.31
N ASN A 282 -18.48 20.92 -5.06
CA ASN A 282 -19.82 21.07 -4.49
C ASN A 282 -20.37 19.78 -3.82
N TYR A 283 -19.62 18.69 -3.87
CA TYR A 283 -20.09 17.36 -3.48
C TYR A 283 -19.44 16.87 -2.17
N ILE A 284 -20.16 16.01 -1.46
CA ILE A 284 -19.62 15.23 -0.34
C ILE A 284 -19.99 13.76 -0.50
N ALA A 285 -19.14 12.88 0.01
CA ALA A 285 -19.43 11.45 0.05
C ALA A 285 -20.45 11.13 1.17
N GLN A 286 -21.35 10.21 0.87
CA GLN A 286 -22.28 9.58 1.80
C GLN A 286 -22.05 8.07 1.79
N VAL A 287 -22.21 7.42 2.94
CA VAL A 287 -22.05 5.97 3.08
C VAL A 287 -23.37 5.36 3.52
N ASP A 288 -23.84 4.38 2.76
CA ASP A 288 -24.92 3.47 3.13
C ASP A 288 -24.30 2.32 3.92
N THR A 289 -24.50 2.32 5.25
CA THR A 289 -23.90 1.35 6.17
C THR A 289 -24.46 -0.06 5.99
N ASP A 290 -25.68 -0.20 5.46
CA ASP A 290 -26.34 -1.49 5.26
C ASP A 290 -25.76 -2.23 4.06
N LYS A 291 -25.25 -1.48 3.07
CA LYS A 291 -24.52 -2.04 1.91
C LYS A 291 -23.02 -2.14 2.14
N CYS A 292 -22.48 -1.36 3.07
CA CYS A 292 -21.05 -1.30 3.30
C CYS A 292 -20.53 -2.59 3.93
N VAL A 293 -19.40 -3.09 3.40
CA VAL A 293 -18.74 -4.31 3.88
C VAL A 293 -17.32 -4.05 4.38
N ALA A 294 -16.98 -2.78 4.61
CA ALA A 294 -15.66 -2.35 5.10
C ALA A 294 -14.46 -3.01 4.37
N CYS A 295 -14.55 -3.22 3.04
CA CYS A 295 -13.45 -3.82 2.28
C CYS A 295 -12.16 -2.97 2.35
N GLY A 296 -12.31 -1.64 2.44
CA GLY A 296 -11.22 -0.68 2.63
C GLY A 296 -10.72 -0.02 1.35
N GLU A 297 -11.19 -0.43 0.17
CA GLU A 297 -10.74 0.13 -1.12
C GLU A 297 -10.90 1.64 -1.21
N CYS A 298 -12.04 2.17 -0.77
CA CYS A 298 -12.29 3.61 -0.71
C CYS A 298 -11.41 4.34 0.32
N VAL A 299 -11.04 3.67 1.42
CA VAL A 299 -10.18 4.21 2.48
C VAL A 299 -8.75 4.32 1.98
N GLU A 300 -8.21 3.30 1.32
CA GLU A 300 -6.86 3.32 0.74
C GLU A 300 -6.71 4.35 -0.39
N ASN A 301 -7.79 4.60 -1.15
CA ASN A 301 -7.78 5.56 -2.27
C ASN A 301 -8.21 6.99 -1.88
N CYS A 302 -8.61 7.25 -0.62
CA CYS A 302 -9.02 8.59 -0.20
C CYS A 302 -7.83 9.55 -0.02
N GLN A 303 -7.55 10.38 -1.04
CA GLN A 303 -6.47 11.36 -1.03
C GLN A 303 -6.63 12.48 0.03
N ALA A 304 -7.84 12.66 0.59
CA ALA A 304 -8.13 13.64 1.63
C ALA A 304 -8.06 13.06 3.06
N ASN A 305 -7.86 11.73 3.19
CA ASN A 305 -8.02 10.96 4.43
C ASN A 305 -9.35 11.23 5.16
N ALA A 306 -10.43 11.41 4.39
CA ALA A 306 -11.78 11.67 4.89
C ALA A 306 -12.58 10.39 5.18
N LEU A 307 -12.09 9.20 4.79
CA LEU A 307 -12.76 7.93 5.04
C LEU A 307 -11.87 7.04 5.92
N THR A 308 -12.49 6.32 6.85
CA THR A 308 -11.85 5.31 7.71
C THR A 308 -12.72 4.06 7.82
N LEU A 309 -12.12 2.91 8.11
CA LEU A 309 -12.83 1.69 8.47
C LEU A 309 -13.35 1.83 9.91
N GLY A 310 -14.66 1.70 10.11
CA GLY A 310 -15.30 1.70 11.42
C GLY A 310 -16.05 0.41 11.71
N GLN A 311 -16.82 0.42 12.79
CA GLN A 311 -17.73 -0.67 13.16
C GLN A 311 -19.15 -0.43 12.64
N ASN A 312 -19.90 -1.52 12.45
CA ASN A 312 -21.29 -1.48 12.00
C ASN A 312 -22.27 -2.11 13.01
N LEU A 313 -21.77 -2.92 13.96
CA LEU A 313 -22.63 -3.65 14.89
C LEU A 313 -23.21 -2.74 15.97
N CYS A 314 -24.40 -3.09 16.44
CA CYS A 314 -25.05 -2.44 17.58
C CYS A 314 -24.22 -2.62 18.86
N THR A 315 -24.21 -1.60 19.73
CA THR A 315 -23.47 -1.62 20.99
C THR A 315 -24.37 -1.50 22.21
N LYS A 316 -23.94 -2.09 23.34
CA LYS A 316 -24.56 -1.98 24.66
C LYS A 316 -24.45 -0.55 25.19
N LYS A 317 -23.26 0.06 25.05
CA LYS A 317 -23.00 1.47 25.38
C LYS A 317 -22.79 2.25 24.07
N PRO A 318 -23.39 3.44 23.92
CA PRO A 318 -23.13 4.28 22.76
C PRO A 318 -21.63 4.52 22.59
N ILE A 319 -21.14 4.40 21.36
CA ILE A 319 -19.77 4.83 21.04
C ILE A 319 -19.69 6.32 21.32
N ALA A 320 -18.65 6.75 22.05
CA ALA A 320 -18.42 8.17 22.27
C ALA A 320 -18.40 8.91 20.92
N ALA A 321 -19.22 9.96 20.80
CA ALA A 321 -19.20 10.79 19.61
C ALA A 321 -17.76 11.30 19.37
N PRO A 322 -17.32 11.39 18.11
CA PRO A 322 -16.03 11.99 17.81
C PRO A 322 -15.95 13.36 18.50
N LYS A 323 -14.87 13.60 19.24
CA LYS A 323 -14.66 14.89 19.91
C LYS A 323 -14.80 16.01 18.88
N GLU A 324 -15.54 17.07 19.22
CA GLU A 324 -15.68 18.22 18.33
C GLU A 324 -14.29 18.80 18.03
N VAL A 325 -13.86 18.67 16.77
CA VAL A 325 -12.55 19.12 16.33
C VAL A 325 -12.67 20.57 15.88
N ASP A 326 -11.85 21.45 16.45
CA ASP A 326 -11.76 22.84 15.98
C ASP A 326 -11.48 22.87 14.46
N THR A 327 -12.08 23.82 13.76
CA THR A 327 -11.85 24.00 12.33
C THR A 327 -11.20 25.36 12.06
N PRO A 328 -10.46 25.51 10.95
CA PRO A 328 -10.03 26.81 10.49
C PRO A 328 -11.17 27.82 10.35
N TYR A 329 -12.40 27.36 10.09
CA TYR A 329 -13.57 28.20 9.81
C TYR A 329 -14.10 29.00 11.01
N ASP A 330 -13.91 28.46 12.21
CA ASP A 330 -14.51 28.97 13.44
C ASP A 330 -13.51 29.17 14.58
N THR A 331 -12.22 28.93 14.31
CA THR A 331 -11.14 29.04 15.29
C THR A 331 -9.95 29.76 14.65
N GLN A 332 -9.19 30.51 15.46
CA GLN A 332 -7.91 31.05 15.01
C GLN A 332 -6.97 29.88 14.67
N TRP A 333 -6.36 29.92 13.50
CA TRP A 333 -5.64 28.78 12.94
C TRP A 333 -4.16 29.11 12.74
N GLY A 334 -3.37 28.95 13.80
CA GLY A 334 -1.92 29.14 13.77
C GLY A 334 -1.16 27.83 13.53
N LYS A 335 0.17 27.92 13.52
CA LYS A 335 1.07 26.79 13.26
C LYS A 335 0.89 25.63 14.26
N GLU A 336 0.46 25.95 15.48
CA GLU A 336 0.15 24.99 16.54
C GLU A 336 -1.03 24.06 16.22
N LYS A 337 -1.89 24.43 15.25
CA LYS A 337 -3.02 23.63 14.78
C LYS A 337 -2.71 22.88 13.47
N TRP A 338 -1.52 23.06 12.90
CA TRP A 338 -1.14 22.41 11.64
C TRP A 338 -0.79 20.94 11.91
N ASN A 339 -1.28 20.05 11.05
CA ASN A 339 -0.90 18.65 11.08
C ASN A 339 0.40 18.45 10.29
N VAL A 340 1.55 18.64 10.92
CA VAL A 340 2.85 18.44 10.26
C VAL A 340 3.05 17.01 9.75
N ASN A 341 2.35 16.03 10.34
CA ASN A 341 2.32 14.63 9.92
C ASN A 341 1.15 14.33 8.97
N TYR A 342 0.68 15.29 8.18
CA TYR A 342 -0.48 15.15 7.27
C TYR A 342 -0.44 14.00 6.26
N ARG A 343 0.75 13.41 6.06
CA ARG A 343 0.97 12.25 5.21
C ARG A 343 0.82 10.90 5.93
N HIS A 344 0.77 10.91 7.26
CA HIS A 344 0.34 9.75 8.04
C HIS A 344 -1.17 9.60 7.87
N ARG A 345 -1.61 8.38 7.52
CA ARG A 345 -3.00 8.11 7.16
C ARG A 345 -3.67 7.31 8.26
N LYS A 346 -4.76 7.86 8.80
CA LYS A 346 -5.63 7.11 9.69
C LYS A 346 -6.50 6.17 8.85
N VAL A 347 -6.41 4.87 9.10
CA VAL A 347 -7.14 3.85 8.32
C VAL A 347 -8.33 3.30 9.07
N VAL A 348 -8.25 3.23 10.40
CA VAL A 348 -9.34 2.74 11.26
C VAL A 348 -9.86 3.87 12.15
N ALA A 349 -11.18 3.92 12.33
CA ALA A 349 -11.84 4.84 13.25
C ALA A 349 -11.55 4.46 14.72
N GLU A 350 -11.80 5.37 15.66
CA GLU A 350 -11.58 5.08 17.09
C GLU A 350 -12.35 3.84 17.57
N SER A 351 -13.54 3.61 17.02
CA SER A 351 -14.38 2.44 17.32
C SER A 351 -13.76 1.09 16.95
N GLY A 352 -12.66 1.07 16.20
CA GLY A 352 -12.12 -0.13 15.58
C GLY A 352 -12.92 -0.56 14.35
N THR A 353 -12.49 -1.68 13.75
CA THR A 353 -13.13 -2.30 12.59
C THR A 353 -13.19 -3.83 12.73
N SER A 354 -13.57 -4.52 11.65
CA SER A 354 -13.74 -5.96 11.59
C SER A 354 -12.49 -6.72 12.11
N PRO A 355 -12.60 -7.57 13.15
CA PRO A 355 -11.45 -8.28 13.70
C PRO A 355 -10.77 -9.18 12.66
N CYS A 356 -11.52 -9.77 11.75
CA CYS A 356 -10.98 -10.67 10.73
C CYS A 356 -9.99 -9.97 9.77
N LYS A 357 -10.23 -8.70 9.40
CA LYS A 357 -9.28 -7.92 8.58
C LYS A 357 -8.08 -7.46 9.42
N THR A 358 -8.31 -7.06 10.67
CA THR A 358 -7.24 -6.63 11.58
C THR A 358 -6.24 -7.74 11.87
N GLU A 359 -6.71 -8.97 12.12
CA GLU A 359 -5.86 -10.11 12.47
C GLU A 359 -5.21 -10.81 11.27
N CYS A 360 -5.69 -10.54 10.05
CA CYS A 360 -5.03 -11.04 8.84
C CYS A 360 -3.74 -10.23 8.60
N PRO A 361 -2.55 -10.86 8.55
CA PRO A 361 -1.30 -10.13 8.32
C PRO A 361 -1.25 -9.34 7.00
N ALA A 362 -2.00 -9.80 5.99
CA ALA A 362 -2.14 -9.11 4.71
C ALA A 362 -3.36 -8.15 4.66
N HIS A 363 -4.13 -8.02 5.74
CA HIS A 363 -5.33 -7.18 5.83
C HIS A 363 -6.32 -7.33 4.67
N ILE A 364 -6.50 -8.57 4.18
CA ILE A 364 -7.40 -8.87 3.06
C ILE A 364 -8.85 -8.48 3.38
N ALA A 365 -9.62 -8.10 2.36
CA ALA A 365 -11.01 -7.63 2.52
C ALA A 365 -12.01 -8.79 2.78
N ILE A 366 -11.93 -9.43 3.94
CA ILE A 366 -12.68 -10.66 4.30
C ILE A 366 -14.19 -10.51 4.16
N GLN A 367 -14.78 -9.51 4.85
CA GLN A 367 -16.21 -9.23 4.71
C GLN A 367 -16.62 -8.95 3.25
N GLY A 368 -15.74 -8.30 2.49
CA GLY A 368 -16.00 -7.95 1.10
C GLY A 368 -16.13 -9.18 0.20
N TYR A 369 -15.16 -10.10 0.24
CA TYR A 369 -15.24 -11.30 -0.61
C TYR A 369 -16.30 -12.28 -0.12
N ILE A 370 -16.60 -12.33 1.19
CA ILE A 370 -17.72 -13.12 1.72
C ILE A 370 -19.05 -12.61 1.16
N LYS A 371 -19.26 -11.27 1.16
CA LYS A 371 -20.46 -10.68 0.57
C LYS A 371 -20.57 -10.91 -0.94
N MET A 372 -19.46 -10.83 -1.67
CA MET A 372 -19.46 -11.16 -3.10
C MET A 372 -19.79 -12.64 -3.34
N ALA A 373 -19.25 -13.55 -2.52
CA ALA A 373 -19.54 -14.97 -2.60
C ALA A 373 -21.02 -15.29 -2.30
N SER A 374 -21.64 -14.60 -1.33
CA SER A 374 -23.08 -14.78 -1.05
C SER A 374 -23.96 -14.35 -2.21
N GLN A 375 -23.46 -13.47 -3.08
CA GLN A 375 -24.13 -12.99 -4.30
C GLN A 375 -23.76 -13.80 -5.55
N GLY A 376 -22.98 -14.88 -5.43
CA GLY A 376 -22.47 -15.65 -6.59
C GLY A 376 -21.39 -14.93 -7.40
N ARG A 377 -20.89 -13.78 -6.94
CA ARG A 377 -19.88 -12.95 -7.63
C ARG A 377 -18.46 -13.43 -7.35
N TYR A 378 -18.18 -14.70 -7.67
CA TYR A 378 -16.92 -15.35 -7.29
C TYR A 378 -15.68 -14.77 -7.96
N ARG A 379 -15.78 -14.36 -9.23
CA ARG A 379 -14.67 -13.72 -9.95
C ARG A 379 -14.30 -12.36 -9.32
N ASP A 380 -15.30 -11.55 -8.96
CA ASP A 380 -15.08 -10.27 -8.26
C ASP A 380 -14.47 -10.49 -6.87
N ALA A 381 -14.92 -11.54 -6.17
CA ALA A 381 -14.39 -11.94 -4.87
C ALA A 381 -12.91 -12.32 -4.97
N LEU A 382 -12.55 -13.08 -6.01
CA LEU A 382 -11.18 -13.48 -6.32
C LEU A 382 -10.28 -12.28 -6.64
N GLU A 383 -10.75 -11.37 -7.50
CA GLU A 383 -10.05 -10.12 -7.80
C GLU A 383 -9.79 -9.31 -6.52
N LEU A 384 -10.81 -9.18 -5.66
CA LEU A 384 -10.70 -8.44 -4.40
C LEU A 384 -9.66 -9.06 -3.45
N ILE A 385 -9.56 -10.39 -3.38
CA ILE A 385 -8.52 -11.06 -2.59
C ILE A 385 -7.13 -10.79 -3.16
N LYS A 386 -6.98 -10.87 -4.50
CA LYS A 386 -5.72 -10.70 -5.22
C LYS A 386 -5.13 -9.28 -5.18
N LYS A 387 -5.85 -8.29 -4.65
CA LYS A 387 -5.29 -6.97 -4.31
C LYS A 387 -4.29 -7.01 -3.17
N GLU A 388 -4.43 -7.97 -2.26
CA GLU A 388 -3.61 -8.11 -1.06
C GLU A 388 -2.86 -9.44 -1.01
N ASN A 389 -3.44 -10.51 -1.56
CA ASN A 389 -2.88 -11.85 -1.54
C ASN A 389 -2.85 -12.47 -2.94
N PRO A 390 -1.68 -12.64 -3.58
CA PRO A 390 -1.56 -13.27 -4.88
C PRO A 390 -1.63 -14.80 -4.85
N LEU A 391 -1.65 -15.41 -3.67
CA LEU A 391 -1.69 -16.87 -3.47
C LEU A 391 -2.94 -17.32 -2.67
N PRO A 392 -4.16 -16.93 -3.08
CA PRO A 392 -5.39 -17.27 -2.36
C PRO A 392 -5.69 -18.77 -2.27
N ALA A 393 -5.40 -19.57 -3.30
CA ALA A 393 -5.72 -21.00 -3.34
C ALA A 393 -4.83 -21.82 -2.40
N ILE A 394 -3.55 -21.46 -2.30
CA ILE A 394 -2.64 -21.97 -1.28
C ILE A 394 -3.13 -21.54 0.10
N CYS A 395 -3.38 -20.25 0.30
CA CYS A 395 -3.81 -19.73 1.60
C CYS A 395 -5.15 -20.32 2.06
N GLY A 396 -6.05 -20.73 1.16
CA GLY A 396 -7.30 -21.42 1.49
C GLY A 396 -7.13 -22.82 2.09
N ARG A 397 -5.91 -23.37 2.09
CA ARG A 397 -5.62 -24.74 2.53
C ARG A 397 -4.70 -24.83 3.73
N ILE A 398 -3.80 -23.85 3.90
CA ILE A 398 -2.73 -23.90 4.89
C ILE A 398 -2.70 -22.69 5.84
N CYS A 399 -3.65 -21.77 5.73
CA CYS A 399 -3.67 -20.57 6.59
C CYS A 399 -3.92 -20.98 8.05
N PRO A 400 -3.29 -20.29 9.04
CA PRO A 400 -3.56 -20.53 10.46
C PRO A 400 -4.91 -19.96 10.94
N ARG A 401 -5.74 -19.41 10.03
CA ARG A 401 -7.11 -18.95 10.30
C ARG A 401 -7.28 -17.99 11.49
N LYS A 402 -6.30 -17.11 11.77
CA LYS A 402 -6.42 -16.06 12.81
C LYS A 402 -7.68 -15.20 12.67
N CYS A 403 -8.13 -15.00 11.43
CA CYS A 403 -9.38 -14.32 11.13
C CYS A 403 -10.63 -15.04 11.66
N GLU A 404 -10.62 -16.38 11.70
CA GLU A 404 -11.67 -17.20 12.30
C GLU A 404 -11.55 -17.21 13.83
N SER A 405 -10.33 -17.36 14.36
CA SER A 405 -10.07 -17.30 15.81
C SER A 405 -10.56 -15.99 16.43
N ALA A 406 -10.45 -14.88 15.70
CA ALA A 406 -10.92 -13.58 16.13
C ALA A 406 -12.34 -13.23 15.67
N CYS A 407 -13.06 -14.14 15.00
CA CYS A 407 -14.39 -13.86 14.48
C CYS A 407 -15.36 -13.45 15.60
N THR A 408 -16.08 -12.34 15.40
CA THR A 408 -17.08 -11.86 16.36
C THR A 408 -18.24 -12.85 16.55
N ARG A 409 -18.56 -13.64 15.51
CA ARG A 409 -19.66 -14.63 15.53
C ARG A 409 -19.47 -15.72 16.58
N ALA A 410 -18.24 -15.98 17.04
CA ALA A 410 -17.95 -16.89 18.15
C ALA A 410 -18.65 -16.52 19.48
N GLY A 411 -19.09 -15.26 19.62
CA GLY A 411 -19.92 -14.82 20.76
C GLY A 411 -21.41 -15.15 20.62
N VAL A 412 -21.85 -15.70 19.48
CA VAL A 412 -23.23 -16.14 19.20
C VAL A 412 -23.26 -17.67 19.11
N ASP A 413 -22.45 -18.23 18.22
CA ASP A 413 -22.33 -19.67 17.97
C ASP A 413 -20.89 -20.07 17.63
N GLU A 414 -20.59 -20.48 16.39
CA GLU A 414 -19.26 -20.85 15.91
C GLU A 414 -18.72 -19.77 14.94
N PRO A 415 -17.39 -19.57 14.84
CA PRO A 415 -16.79 -18.74 13.80
C PRO A 415 -17.27 -19.07 12.38
N LEU A 416 -17.15 -18.10 11.47
CA LEU A 416 -17.27 -18.35 10.03
C LEU A 416 -16.16 -19.29 9.55
N ALA A 417 -16.47 -20.22 8.65
CA ALA A 417 -15.49 -21.00 7.88
C ALA A 417 -14.88 -20.14 6.74
N VAL A 418 -14.20 -19.06 7.12
CA VAL A 418 -13.59 -18.07 6.22
C VAL A 418 -12.61 -18.73 5.24
N ASP A 419 -11.84 -19.71 5.69
CA ASP A 419 -10.85 -20.39 4.87
C ASP A 419 -11.49 -21.28 3.81
N GLU A 420 -12.58 -21.98 4.15
CA GLU A 420 -13.36 -22.80 3.21
C GLU A 420 -14.06 -21.93 2.15
N ILE A 421 -14.58 -20.76 2.55
CA ILE A 421 -15.10 -19.77 1.60
C ILE A 421 -13.98 -19.31 0.65
N LYS A 422 -12.79 -19.00 1.19
CA LYS A 422 -11.62 -18.60 0.38
C LYS A 422 -11.19 -19.71 -0.57
N LYS A 423 -11.11 -20.95 -0.09
CA LYS A 423 -10.76 -22.14 -0.87
C LYS A 423 -11.73 -22.31 -2.04
N PHE A 424 -13.03 -22.22 -1.79
CA PHE A 424 -14.05 -22.30 -2.86
C PHE A 424 -13.89 -21.21 -3.92
N ILE A 425 -13.70 -19.96 -3.51
CA ILE A 425 -13.50 -18.84 -4.45
C ILE A 425 -12.22 -19.06 -5.27
N ALA A 426 -11.12 -19.42 -4.60
CA ALA A 426 -9.80 -19.54 -5.21
C ALA A 426 -9.66 -20.80 -6.08
N ASP A 427 -10.39 -21.86 -5.80
CA ASP A 427 -10.40 -23.06 -6.64
C ASP A 427 -10.94 -22.80 -8.06
N GLN A 428 -11.73 -21.74 -8.23
CA GLN A 428 -12.16 -21.30 -9.56
C GLN A 428 -10.98 -20.79 -10.39
N ASP A 429 -10.00 -20.12 -9.76
CA ASP A 429 -8.79 -19.60 -10.41
C ASP A 429 -7.87 -20.71 -10.96
N LEU A 430 -8.05 -21.95 -10.49
CA LEU A 430 -7.32 -23.12 -10.98
C LEU A 430 -7.72 -23.50 -12.41
N LYS A 431 -8.93 -23.15 -12.83
CA LYS A 431 -9.41 -23.36 -14.19
C LYS A 431 -9.04 -22.16 -15.05
N ALA A 432 -8.36 -22.41 -16.18
CA ALA A 432 -7.89 -21.35 -17.08
C ALA A 432 -9.01 -20.39 -17.55
N GLU A 433 -10.23 -20.92 -17.74
CA GLU A 433 -11.42 -20.14 -18.12
C GLU A 433 -11.84 -19.06 -17.10
N HIS A 434 -11.55 -19.27 -15.81
CA HIS A 434 -11.96 -18.38 -14.73
C HIS A 434 -10.78 -17.68 -14.05
N ARG A 435 -9.55 -17.98 -14.50
CA ARG A 435 -8.32 -17.41 -13.94
C ARG A 435 -8.33 -15.88 -14.02
N PHE A 436 -8.01 -15.25 -12.91
CA PHE A 436 -7.81 -13.81 -12.84
C PHE A 436 -6.33 -13.44 -12.92
N VAL A 437 -5.96 -12.75 -13.99
CA VAL A 437 -4.64 -12.14 -14.18
C VAL A 437 -4.83 -10.61 -14.16
N PRO A 438 -4.21 -9.89 -13.23
CA PRO A 438 -4.34 -8.43 -13.18
C PRO A 438 -3.67 -7.76 -14.40
N GLU A 439 -4.19 -6.60 -14.79
CA GLU A 439 -3.57 -5.77 -15.82
C GLU A 439 -2.29 -5.10 -15.30
N LYS A 440 -1.27 -4.99 -16.17
CA LYS A 440 -0.07 -4.19 -15.88
C LYS A 440 -0.41 -2.71 -15.97
N LYS A 441 0.03 -1.92 -14.99
CA LYS A 441 -0.24 -0.47 -14.96
C LYS A 441 0.46 0.29 -16.09
N VAL A 442 1.72 -0.06 -16.33
CA VAL A 442 2.59 0.53 -17.36
C VAL A 442 3.59 -0.52 -17.83
N GLN A 443 4.29 -0.26 -18.94
CA GLN A 443 5.46 -1.06 -19.32
C GLN A 443 6.72 -0.33 -18.84
N ARG A 444 7.56 -1.02 -18.05
CA ARG A 444 8.81 -0.46 -17.51
C ARG A 444 10.04 -1.16 -18.10
N GLN A 445 11.16 -0.44 -18.13
CA GLN A 445 12.43 -0.96 -18.68
C GLN A 445 13.36 -1.48 -17.60
N GLU A 446 13.13 -1.08 -16.35
CA GLU A 446 13.94 -1.45 -15.21
C GLU A 446 13.77 -2.93 -14.86
N LYS A 447 14.92 -3.60 -14.69
CA LYS A 447 14.99 -5.02 -14.32
C LYS A 447 15.11 -5.17 -12.82
N ILE A 448 14.31 -6.06 -12.23
CA ILE A 448 14.31 -6.36 -10.80
C ILE A 448 14.58 -7.84 -10.58
N ALA A 449 15.52 -8.15 -9.68
CA ALA A 449 15.86 -9.51 -9.33
C ALA A 449 15.19 -9.90 -8.00
N VAL A 450 14.50 -11.03 -7.98
CA VAL A 450 13.97 -11.64 -6.77
C VAL A 450 14.72 -12.94 -6.51
N ILE A 451 15.21 -13.14 -5.30
CA ILE A 451 16.08 -14.27 -4.94
C ILE A 451 15.31 -15.18 -4.00
N GLY A 452 14.90 -16.34 -4.51
CA GLY A 452 14.02 -17.31 -3.86
C GLY A 452 12.58 -17.24 -4.38
N ALA A 453 12.03 -18.40 -4.76
CA ALA A 453 10.68 -18.56 -5.30
C ALA A 453 9.66 -19.06 -4.26
N GLY A 454 9.86 -18.76 -2.97
CA GLY A 454 8.89 -18.98 -1.91
C GLY A 454 7.79 -17.90 -1.84
N PRO A 455 6.85 -17.97 -0.87
CA PRO A 455 5.71 -17.06 -0.79
C PRO A 455 6.07 -15.57 -0.83
N ALA A 456 7.12 -15.17 -0.09
CA ALA A 456 7.57 -13.78 -0.08
C ALA A 456 8.12 -13.32 -1.43
N GLY A 457 8.93 -14.16 -2.09
CA GLY A 457 9.49 -13.86 -3.41
C GLY A 457 8.42 -13.80 -4.49
N LEU A 458 7.50 -14.78 -4.51
CA LEU A 458 6.36 -14.80 -5.42
C LEU A 458 5.46 -13.58 -5.22
N SER A 459 5.15 -13.22 -3.98
CA SER A 459 4.34 -12.03 -3.68
C SER A 459 5.01 -10.74 -4.17
N CYS A 460 6.31 -10.55 -3.88
CA CYS A 460 7.06 -9.39 -4.36
C CYS A 460 7.08 -9.32 -5.89
N ALA A 461 7.35 -10.45 -6.55
CA ALA A 461 7.39 -10.55 -8.01
C ALA A 461 6.03 -10.23 -8.65
N TYR A 462 4.94 -10.75 -8.08
CA TYR A 462 3.58 -10.46 -8.55
C TYR A 462 3.28 -8.96 -8.53
N PHE A 463 3.49 -8.29 -7.40
CA PHE A 463 3.16 -6.86 -7.29
C PHE A 463 4.08 -5.99 -8.15
N LEU A 464 5.37 -6.33 -8.27
CA LEU A 464 6.27 -5.62 -9.20
C LEU A 464 5.88 -5.83 -10.67
N ALA A 465 5.43 -7.02 -11.06
CA ALA A 465 4.97 -7.28 -12.42
C ALA A 465 3.69 -6.49 -12.74
N VAL A 466 2.77 -6.35 -11.78
CA VAL A 466 1.58 -5.48 -11.90
C VAL A 466 1.98 -4.00 -12.06
N GLU A 467 3.02 -3.54 -11.35
CA GLU A 467 3.58 -2.20 -11.56
C GLU A 467 4.30 -2.02 -12.91
N GLY A 468 4.52 -3.11 -13.66
CA GLY A 468 5.06 -3.07 -15.02
C GLY A 468 6.52 -3.46 -15.18
N TYR A 469 7.21 -3.85 -14.11
CA TYR A 469 8.64 -4.15 -14.11
C TYR A 469 8.98 -5.44 -14.86
N GLN A 470 10.20 -5.52 -15.38
CA GLN A 470 10.80 -6.77 -15.85
C GLN A 470 11.36 -7.52 -14.65
N VAL A 471 10.62 -8.51 -14.16
CA VAL A 471 10.99 -9.26 -12.94
C VAL A 471 11.55 -10.62 -13.30
N THR A 472 12.72 -10.95 -12.76
CA THR A 472 13.32 -12.29 -12.85
C THR A 472 13.50 -12.85 -11.44
N VAL A 473 12.93 -14.04 -11.20
CA VAL A 473 13.05 -14.79 -9.96
C VAL A 473 14.13 -15.86 -10.11
N PHE A 474 15.16 -15.80 -9.28
CA PHE A 474 16.24 -16.78 -9.22
C PHE A 474 15.96 -17.78 -8.10
N GLU A 475 15.88 -19.06 -8.44
CA GLU A 475 15.56 -20.15 -7.51
C GLU A 475 16.68 -21.19 -7.53
N LYS A 476 17.19 -21.52 -6.34
CA LYS A 476 18.27 -22.51 -6.15
C LYS A 476 17.82 -23.91 -6.57
N GLN A 477 16.57 -24.26 -6.27
CA GLN A 477 16.01 -25.58 -6.54
C GLN A 477 15.53 -25.72 -7.99
N LYS A 478 15.28 -26.96 -8.41
CA LYS A 478 14.73 -27.28 -9.74
C LYS A 478 13.23 -26.99 -9.87
N VAL A 479 12.55 -26.73 -8.76
CA VAL A 479 11.11 -26.48 -8.68
C VAL A 479 10.84 -25.16 -7.96
N LEU A 480 9.71 -24.55 -8.29
CA LEU A 480 9.27 -23.27 -7.71
C LEU A 480 8.34 -23.50 -6.50
N GLY A 481 8.02 -22.43 -5.77
CA GLY A 481 7.12 -22.44 -4.61
C GLY A 481 7.83 -22.49 -3.25
N GLY A 482 9.14 -22.71 -3.22
CA GLY A 482 9.93 -22.76 -1.99
C GLY A 482 9.35 -23.76 -0.98
N MET A 483 9.22 -23.35 0.29
CA MET A 483 8.67 -24.23 1.35
C MET A 483 7.21 -24.67 1.10
N LEU A 484 6.45 -24.00 0.23
CA LEU A 484 5.10 -24.47 -0.15
C LEU A 484 5.16 -25.80 -0.90
N THR A 485 6.16 -25.96 -1.77
CA THR A 485 6.36 -27.16 -2.58
C THR A 485 7.26 -28.17 -1.88
N LEU A 486 8.27 -27.67 -1.15
CA LEU A 486 9.34 -28.50 -0.61
C LEU A 486 9.09 -28.92 0.84
N GLY A 487 8.36 -28.10 1.61
CA GLY A 487 8.15 -28.31 3.04
C GLY A 487 6.75 -28.75 3.44
N ILE A 488 5.75 -28.63 2.55
CA ILE A 488 4.37 -29.04 2.84
C ILE A 488 4.07 -30.30 2.03
N PRO A 489 3.59 -31.38 2.66
CA PRO A 489 3.23 -32.60 1.95
C PRO A 489 2.04 -32.41 1.00
N SER A 490 2.00 -33.20 -0.08
CA SER A 490 0.93 -33.10 -1.10
C SER A 490 -0.48 -33.43 -0.60
N PHE A 491 -0.60 -34.19 0.50
CA PHE A 491 -1.90 -34.49 1.11
C PHE A 491 -2.48 -33.29 1.88
N ARG A 492 -1.69 -32.24 2.15
CA ARG A 492 -2.14 -30.96 2.70
C ARG A 492 -2.19 -29.85 1.66
N LEU A 493 -1.24 -29.83 0.73
CA LEU A 493 -1.17 -28.85 -0.35
C LEU A 493 -0.68 -29.50 -1.65
N GLY A 494 -1.59 -29.73 -2.58
CA GLY A 494 -1.26 -30.28 -3.89
C GLY A 494 -0.31 -29.39 -4.69
N LYS A 495 0.69 -30.01 -5.34
CA LYS A 495 1.72 -29.31 -6.13
C LYS A 495 1.11 -28.61 -7.35
N GLU A 496 0.03 -29.15 -7.90
CA GLU A 496 -0.75 -28.58 -8.98
C GLU A 496 -1.41 -27.25 -8.60
N ILE A 497 -1.85 -27.09 -7.34
CA ILE A 497 -2.40 -25.84 -6.82
C ILE A 497 -1.29 -24.78 -6.78
N VAL A 498 -0.12 -25.13 -6.25
CA VAL A 498 1.04 -24.23 -6.20
C VAL A 498 1.46 -23.79 -7.60
N ASN A 499 1.59 -24.74 -8.53
CA ASN A 499 1.94 -24.46 -9.91
C ASN A 499 0.90 -23.61 -10.64
N SER A 500 -0.39 -23.77 -10.33
CA SER A 500 -1.46 -22.96 -10.94
C SER A 500 -1.36 -21.49 -10.51
N GLU A 501 -1.07 -21.19 -9.25
CA GLU A 501 -0.91 -19.80 -8.81
C GLU A 501 0.39 -19.19 -9.36
N ILE A 502 1.45 -19.98 -9.50
CA ILE A 502 2.70 -19.56 -10.18
C ILE A 502 2.45 -19.29 -11.67
N GLN A 503 1.53 -20.02 -12.30
CA GLN A 503 1.16 -19.79 -13.70
C GLN A 503 0.59 -18.38 -13.93
N VAL A 504 -0.15 -17.82 -12.96
CA VAL A 504 -0.59 -16.41 -13.00
C VAL A 504 0.61 -15.45 -13.09
N LEU A 505 1.68 -15.71 -12.34
CA LEU A 505 2.90 -14.89 -12.40
C LEU A 505 3.61 -15.01 -13.76
N LYS A 506 3.63 -16.21 -14.34
CA LYS A 506 4.17 -16.43 -15.69
C LYS A 506 3.37 -15.69 -16.75
N GLU A 507 2.04 -15.68 -16.64
CA GLU A 507 1.14 -14.92 -17.53
C GLU A 507 1.32 -13.40 -17.36
N LEU A 508 1.69 -12.94 -16.16
CA LEU A 508 2.16 -11.56 -15.93
C LEU A 508 3.56 -11.28 -16.50
N GLY A 509 4.24 -12.27 -17.08
CA GLY A 509 5.57 -12.13 -17.68
C GLY A 509 6.72 -12.14 -16.66
N VAL A 510 6.52 -12.70 -15.46
CA VAL A 510 7.62 -12.96 -14.53
C VAL A 510 8.48 -14.10 -15.10
N GLU A 511 9.78 -13.85 -15.23
CA GLU A 511 10.76 -14.85 -15.65
C GLU A 511 11.24 -15.65 -14.44
N PHE A 512 11.38 -16.97 -14.58
CA PHE A 512 11.89 -17.84 -13.52
C PHE A 512 13.17 -18.55 -13.98
N LYS A 513 14.23 -18.48 -13.18
CA LYS A 513 15.51 -19.18 -13.39
C LYS A 513 15.76 -20.14 -12.24
N THR A 514 15.36 -21.40 -12.42
CA THR A 514 15.57 -22.50 -11.47
C THR A 514 16.96 -23.10 -11.59
N GLY A 515 17.43 -23.75 -10.52
CA GLY A 515 18.77 -24.36 -10.47
C GLY A 515 19.90 -23.33 -10.39
N ILE A 516 19.61 -22.08 -10.04
CA ILE A 516 20.58 -20.99 -9.96
C ILE A 516 20.67 -20.51 -8.52
N GLU A 517 21.81 -20.74 -7.87
CA GLU A 517 22.12 -20.28 -6.53
C GLU A 517 22.87 -18.94 -6.58
N VAL A 518 22.20 -17.86 -6.15
CA VAL A 518 22.84 -16.54 -6.01
C VAL A 518 23.82 -16.57 -4.82
N GLY A 519 25.06 -16.18 -5.08
CA GLY A 519 26.23 -16.37 -4.23
C GLY A 519 27.19 -17.43 -4.77
N LYS A 520 26.72 -18.36 -5.62
CA LYS A 520 27.52 -19.45 -6.19
C LYS A 520 27.58 -19.39 -7.71
N ASP A 521 26.45 -19.51 -8.38
CA ASP A 521 26.37 -19.56 -9.85
C ASP A 521 26.35 -18.15 -10.46
N VAL A 522 25.75 -17.19 -9.74
CA VAL A 522 25.76 -15.76 -10.03
C VAL A 522 25.94 -14.99 -8.73
N THR A 523 26.45 -13.75 -8.76
CA THR A 523 26.59 -12.90 -7.57
C THR A 523 25.70 -11.67 -7.67
N LEU A 524 25.41 -11.01 -6.54
CA LEU A 524 24.69 -9.73 -6.54
C LEU A 524 25.38 -8.70 -7.44
N ASN A 525 26.71 -8.59 -7.36
CA ASN A 525 27.50 -7.72 -8.22
C ASN A 525 27.42 -8.12 -9.71
N GLY A 526 27.44 -9.42 -10.02
CA GLY A 526 27.23 -9.91 -11.38
C GLY A 526 25.85 -9.51 -11.92
N LEU A 527 24.80 -9.63 -11.12
CA LEU A 527 23.45 -9.21 -11.49
C LEU A 527 23.34 -7.69 -11.67
N ARG A 528 24.00 -6.88 -10.82
CA ARG A 528 24.09 -5.42 -11.05
C ARG A 528 24.69 -5.12 -12.43
N ASN A 529 25.75 -5.84 -12.82
CA ASN A 529 26.37 -5.70 -14.14
C ASN A 529 25.45 -6.13 -15.31
N PHE A 530 24.50 -7.05 -15.07
CA PHE A 530 23.45 -7.40 -16.03
C PHE A 530 22.30 -6.38 -16.11
N GLY A 531 22.40 -5.27 -15.37
CA GLY A 531 21.46 -4.14 -15.44
C GLY A 531 20.29 -4.21 -14.46
N TYR A 532 20.30 -5.16 -13.51
CA TYR A 532 19.30 -5.20 -12.43
C TYR A 532 19.46 -3.98 -11.52
N LYS A 533 18.34 -3.30 -11.25
CA LYS A 533 18.29 -2.03 -10.50
C LYS A 533 18.01 -2.20 -9.02
N ALA A 534 17.35 -3.30 -8.63
CA ALA A 534 17.05 -3.60 -7.24
C ALA A 534 16.90 -5.12 -7.04
N PHE A 535 17.03 -5.55 -5.79
CA PHE A 535 17.04 -6.94 -5.37
C PHE A 535 16.06 -7.17 -4.22
N TYR A 536 15.30 -8.26 -4.26
CA TYR A 536 14.52 -8.75 -3.13
C TYR A 536 15.01 -10.13 -2.69
N VAL A 537 15.61 -10.21 -1.50
CA VAL A 537 16.14 -11.44 -0.91
C VAL A 537 15.05 -12.13 -0.08
N ALA A 538 14.60 -13.28 -0.57
CA ALA A 538 13.50 -14.07 -0.02
C ALA A 538 13.83 -15.58 0.01
N ILE A 539 15.07 -15.92 0.41
CA ILE A 539 15.57 -17.30 0.43
C ILE A 539 14.89 -18.21 1.48
N GLY A 540 14.17 -17.61 2.43
CA GLY A 540 13.42 -18.32 3.47
C GLY A 540 14.31 -18.98 4.54
N ALA A 541 13.69 -19.79 5.40
CA ALA A 541 14.38 -20.66 6.37
C ALA A 541 14.35 -22.11 5.88
N GLN A 542 15.25 -22.40 4.95
CA GLN A 542 15.29 -23.67 4.22
C GLN A 542 16.11 -24.76 4.90
N GLY A 543 16.97 -24.46 5.88
CA GLY A 543 17.72 -25.51 6.60
C GLY A 543 16.89 -26.18 7.69
N GLY A 544 17.21 -27.43 8.05
CA GLY A 544 16.76 -28.04 9.31
C GLY A 544 17.69 -27.66 10.47
N ARG A 545 17.15 -27.45 11.67
CA ARG A 545 17.98 -27.28 12.88
C ARG A 545 18.41 -28.63 13.43
N LYS A 546 19.67 -28.69 13.85
CA LYS A 546 20.25 -29.78 14.63
C LYS A 546 20.13 -29.50 16.13
N LEU A 547 20.10 -30.53 16.95
CA LEU A 547 20.03 -30.49 18.41
C LEU A 547 21.40 -30.43 19.08
N GLY A 548 22.46 -30.83 18.37
CA GLY A 548 23.82 -30.94 18.91
C GLY A 548 23.99 -32.12 19.85
N LEU A 549 23.27 -33.23 19.60
CA LEU A 549 23.31 -34.42 20.44
C LEU A 549 24.40 -35.40 19.99
N GLU A 550 24.88 -36.22 20.92
CA GLU A 550 25.70 -37.39 20.58
C GLU A 550 24.92 -38.34 19.66
N GLY A 551 25.58 -38.84 18.62
CA GLY A 551 24.99 -39.74 17.63
C GLY A 551 24.13 -39.08 16.54
N GLU A 552 24.01 -37.74 16.52
CA GLU A 552 23.17 -37.02 15.55
C GLU A 552 23.65 -37.11 14.09
N GLU A 553 24.91 -37.46 13.86
CA GLU A 553 25.47 -37.67 12.51
C GLU A 553 25.37 -39.13 12.03
N ALA A 554 24.72 -40.02 12.80
CA ALA A 554 24.55 -41.42 12.42
C ALA A 554 23.67 -41.59 11.17
N GLU A 555 23.93 -42.64 10.39
CA GLU A 555 23.09 -43.01 9.26
C GLU A 555 21.68 -43.39 9.74
N GLY A 556 20.66 -42.84 9.08
CA GLY A 556 19.25 -42.96 9.49
C GLY A 556 18.72 -41.78 10.31
N VAL A 557 19.58 -40.82 10.68
CA VAL A 557 19.17 -39.53 11.26
C VAL A 557 19.03 -38.48 10.15
N ILE A 558 17.88 -37.81 10.07
CA ILE A 558 17.61 -36.76 9.09
C ILE A 558 16.76 -35.66 9.71
N THR A 559 16.98 -34.40 9.29
CA THR A 559 16.10 -33.31 9.73
C THR A 559 14.74 -33.43 9.03
N GLY A 560 13.66 -33.07 9.72
CA GLY A 560 12.31 -33.12 9.16
C GLY A 560 12.17 -32.29 7.88
N VAL A 561 12.85 -31.14 7.82
CA VAL A 561 12.86 -30.26 6.64
C VAL A 561 13.52 -30.93 5.45
N ASP A 562 14.68 -31.57 5.64
CA ASP A 562 15.37 -32.26 4.57
C ASP A 562 14.63 -33.52 4.14
N PHE A 563 14.05 -34.25 5.10
CA PHE A 563 13.19 -35.41 4.83
C PHE A 563 12.01 -35.05 3.93
N LEU A 564 11.21 -34.05 4.33
CA LEU A 564 10.07 -33.59 3.53
C LEU A 564 10.51 -33.08 2.16
N ARG A 565 11.63 -32.34 2.08
CA ARG A 565 12.17 -31.88 0.79
C ARG A 565 12.46 -33.04 -0.14
N LYS A 566 13.18 -34.06 0.32
CA LYS A 566 13.57 -35.21 -0.50
C LYS A 566 12.34 -35.95 -1.01
N VAL A 567 11.37 -36.23 -0.12
CA VAL A 567 10.08 -36.84 -0.51
C VAL A 567 9.34 -35.98 -1.53
N ASN A 568 9.27 -34.67 -1.32
CA ASN A 568 8.57 -33.76 -2.23
C ASN A 568 9.28 -33.58 -3.59
N LEU A 569 10.60 -33.77 -3.65
CA LEU A 569 11.36 -33.82 -4.90
C LEU A 569 11.24 -35.17 -5.64
N GLY A 570 10.55 -36.15 -5.03
CA GLY A 570 10.36 -37.48 -5.62
C GLY A 570 11.58 -38.37 -5.51
N GLU A 571 12.48 -38.11 -4.55
CA GLU A 571 13.56 -39.04 -4.23
C GLU A 571 12.96 -40.32 -3.64
N GLU A 572 13.42 -41.49 -4.09
CA GLU A 572 12.98 -42.79 -3.57
C GLU A 572 13.53 -43.02 -2.15
N LEU A 573 12.89 -42.40 -1.17
CA LEU A 573 13.09 -42.66 0.25
C LEU A 573 12.12 -43.75 0.68
N LYS A 574 12.65 -44.94 0.98
CA LYS A 574 11.93 -45.96 1.74
C LYS A 574 12.42 -45.92 3.18
N MET A 575 11.49 -45.84 4.12
CA MET A 575 11.80 -46.07 5.54
C MET A 575 11.26 -47.42 5.94
N GLU A 576 12.14 -48.40 6.09
CA GLU A 576 11.77 -49.72 6.55
C GLU A 576 11.97 -49.81 8.07
N GLY A 577 11.02 -50.43 8.75
CA GLY A 577 11.05 -50.55 10.21
C GLY A 577 10.52 -49.31 10.94
N SER A 578 10.99 -49.11 12.16
CA SER A 578 10.44 -48.12 13.10
C SER A 578 11.10 -46.76 12.98
N ALA A 579 10.32 -45.68 13.11
CA ALA A 579 10.80 -44.31 13.06
C ALA A 579 10.41 -43.53 14.32
N VAL A 580 11.35 -42.71 14.82
CA VAL A 580 11.12 -41.76 15.91
C VAL A 580 11.14 -40.35 15.33
N VAL A 581 10.10 -39.56 15.62
CA VAL A 581 10.02 -38.15 15.21
C VAL A 581 10.13 -37.27 16.44
N ILE A 582 11.06 -36.32 16.43
CA ILE A 582 11.32 -35.42 17.55
C ILE A 582 10.79 -34.02 17.21
N GLY A 583 9.75 -33.56 17.91
CA GLY A 583 9.16 -32.23 17.77
C GLY A 583 7.65 -32.21 18.05
N GLY A 584 7.12 -31.07 18.48
CA GLY A 584 5.70 -30.91 18.85
C GLY A 584 4.87 -30.01 17.91
N GLY A 585 5.47 -29.43 16.88
CA GLY A 585 4.79 -28.50 15.97
C GLY A 585 4.18 -29.15 14.73
N ASN A 586 3.44 -28.38 13.92
CA ASN A 586 2.80 -28.85 12.69
C ASN A 586 3.77 -29.53 11.71
N VAL A 587 5.03 -29.07 11.63
CA VAL A 587 6.05 -29.72 10.79
C VAL A 587 6.37 -31.13 11.28
N ALA A 588 6.39 -31.37 12.59
CA ALA A 588 6.63 -32.70 13.14
C ALA A 588 5.47 -33.65 12.81
N ILE A 589 4.23 -33.16 12.85
CA ILE A 589 3.04 -33.90 12.41
C ILE A 589 3.14 -34.26 10.93
N ASP A 590 3.47 -33.29 10.07
CA ASP A 590 3.65 -33.52 8.63
C ASP A 590 4.75 -34.55 8.35
N VAL A 591 5.86 -34.49 9.08
CA VAL A 591 6.98 -35.43 9.00
C VAL A 591 6.54 -36.84 9.41
N ALA A 592 5.81 -36.97 10.52
CA ALA A 592 5.32 -38.26 10.99
C ALA A 592 4.35 -38.90 9.99
N ARG A 593 3.35 -38.14 9.53
CA ARG A 593 2.36 -38.61 8.54
C ARG A 593 2.98 -38.94 7.18
N THR A 594 4.03 -38.22 6.79
CA THR A 594 4.80 -38.52 5.58
C THR A 594 5.64 -39.78 5.77
N ALA A 595 6.23 -39.99 6.94
CA ALA A 595 7.00 -41.19 7.26
C ALA A 595 6.18 -42.46 7.12
N GLU A 596 4.91 -42.42 7.54
CA GLU A 596 3.98 -43.55 7.38
C GLU A 596 3.77 -43.90 5.92
N ARG A 597 3.50 -42.89 5.10
CA ARG A 597 3.21 -43.04 3.67
C ARG A 597 4.41 -43.51 2.85
N VAL A 598 5.64 -43.34 3.34
CA VAL A 598 6.86 -43.85 2.70
C VAL A 598 7.31 -45.21 3.25
N GLY A 599 6.50 -45.84 4.11
CA GLY A 599 6.63 -47.27 4.46
C GLY A 599 7.07 -47.58 5.90
N ALA A 600 7.22 -46.57 6.78
CA ALA A 600 7.59 -46.82 8.17
C ALA A 600 6.53 -47.69 8.87
N SER A 601 6.95 -48.77 9.53
CA SER A 601 6.04 -49.77 10.11
C SER A 601 5.45 -49.36 11.47
N LYS A 602 6.16 -48.48 12.19
CA LYS A 602 5.71 -47.86 13.44
C LYS A 602 6.33 -46.48 13.59
N ILE A 603 5.55 -45.49 14.00
CA ILE A 603 6.02 -44.12 14.19
C ILE A 603 5.66 -43.65 15.58
N ASP A 604 6.67 -43.28 16.35
CA ASP A 604 6.51 -42.66 17.66
C ASP A 604 7.01 -41.21 17.61
N MET A 605 6.10 -40.26 17.82
CA MET A 605 6.41 -38.85 17.99
C MET A 605 6.76 -38.54 19.45
N TYR A 606 7.76 -37.70 19.66
CA TYR A 606 8.27 -37.27 20.97
C TYR A 606 8.41 -35.76 21.02
N CYS A 607 7.85 -35.13 22.05
CA CYS A 607 7.94 -33.68 22.22
C CYS A 607 8.12 -33.27 23.69
N LEU A 608 8.71 -32.09 23.89
CA LEU A 608 8.98 -31.53 25.22
C LEU A 608 7.69 -31.07 25.90
N GLU A 609 6.79 -30.55 25.09
CA GLU A 609 5.54 -29.93 25.49
C GLU A 609 4.56 -30.97 26.06
N SER A 610 3.83 -30.56 27.09
CA SER A 610 2.61 -31.28 27.47
C SER A 610 1.57 -31.18 26.34
N ARG A 611 0.55 -32.05 26.35
CA ARG A 611 -0.49 -32.03 25.30
C ARG A 611 -1.15 -30.65 25.12
N LYS A 612 -1.34 -29.91 26.22
CA LYS A 612 -1.95 -28.56 26.20
C LYS A 612 -1.03 -27.47 25.66
N GLU A 613 0.29 -27.72 25.66
CA GLU A 613 1.30 -26.76 25.24
C GLU A 613 1.86 -27.07 23.84
N MET A 614 1.38 -28.13 23.19
CA MET A 614 1.82 -28.50 21.85
C MET A 614 1.61 -27.35 20.86
N PRO A 615 2.63 -26.97 20.07
CA PRO A 615 2.47 -25.93 19.05
C PRO A 615 1.63 -26.36 17.83
N ALA A 616 1.38 -27.65 17.63
CA ALA A 616 0.55 -28.15 16.55
C ALA A 616 -0.94 -27.81 16.75
N LEU A 617 -1.68 -27.66 15.65
CA LEU A 617 -3.12 -27.42 15.69
C LEU A 617 -3.86 -28.71 16.11
N GLU A 618 -4.93 -28.60 16.90
CA GLU A 618 -5.66 -29.77 17.40
C GLU A 618 -6.17 -30.67 16.26
N GLU A 619 -6.69 -30.09 15.18
CA GLU A 619 -7.14 -30.83 13.98
C GLU A 619 -6.01 -31.70 13.37
N GLU A 620 -4.78 -31.17 13.33
CA GLU A 620 -3.62 -31.89 12.79
C GLU A 620 -3.16 -33.01 13.74
N ILE A 621 -3.29 -32.79 15.05
CA ILE A 621 -3.00 -33.82 16.06
C ILE A 621 -4.02 -34.96 15.98
N GLU A 622 -5.31 -34.64 15.84
CA GLU A 622 -6.38 -35.62 15.65
C GLU A 622 -6.17 -36.44 14.37
N GLU A 623 -5.78 -35.81 13.27
CA GLU A 623 -5.44 -36.51 12.02
C GLU A 623 -4.27 -37.50 12.22
N ALA A 624 -3.18 -37.08 12.88
CA ALA A 624 -2.05 -37.97 13.15
C ALA A 624 -2.43 -39.18 14.01
N LEU A 625 -3.22 -38.97 15.06
CA LEU A 625 -3.72 -40.05 15.92
C LEU A 625 -4.65 -41.00 15.15
N SER A 626 -5.48 -40.48 14.25
CA SER A 626 -6.38 -41.30 13.42
C SER A 626 -5.63 -42.18 12.40
N GLU A 627 -4.42 -41.78 12.03
CA GLU A 627 -3.52 -42.56 11.17
C GLU A 627 -2.70 -43.59 11.99
N GLY A 628 -2.77 -43.56 13.32
CA GLY A 628 -2.10 -44.52 14.22
C GLY A 628 -0.69 -44.09 14.66
N ILE A 629 -0.40 -42.78 14.58
CA ILE A 629 0.87 -42.21 15.03
C ILE A 629 0.80 -41.94 16.54
N ASP A 630 1.69 -42.56 17.31
CA ASP A 630 1.76 -42.40 18.76
C ASP A 630 2.43 -41.07 19.15
N ILE A 631 1.80 -40.26 19.99
CA ILE A 631 2.37 -38.97 20.47
C ILE A 631 2.74 -39.07 21.94
N ASN A 632 4.04 -38.95 22.22
CA ASN A 632 4.63 -39.06 23.55
C ASN A 632 5.05 -37.68 24.08
N ASN A 633 4.15 -37.04 24.82
CA ASN A 633 4.38 -35.72 25.43
C ASN A 633 5.34 -35.77 26.63
N SER A 634 5.98 -34.62 26.91
CA SER A 634 6.85 -34.39 28.06
C SER A 634 8.10 -35.28 28.09
N TRP A 635 8.75 -35.47 26.95
CA TRP A 635 9.99 -36.22 26.79
C TRP A 635 10.97 -35.48 25.88
N GLY A 636 12.21 -35.30 26.33
CA GLY A 636 13.29 -34.70 25.54
C GLY A 636 14.38 -35.71 25.19
N PRO A 637 14.97 -35.62 23.98
CA PRO A 637 16.06 -36.50 23.61
C PRO A 637 17.33 -36.18 24.42
N LYS A 638 18.00 -37.21 24.91
CA LYS A 638 19.26 -37.15 25.65
C LYS A 638 20.45 -37.54 24.76
N ALA A 639 20.32 -38.63 24.01
CA ALA A 639 21.32 -39.10 23.05
C ALA A 639 20.68 -39.94 21.94
N ILE A 640 21.28 -39.96 20.75
CA ILE A 640 20.91 -40.84 19.66
C ILE A 640 21.85 -42.06 19.70
N LEU A 641 21.27 -43.24 19.82
CA LEU A 641 22.01 -44.50 19.94
C LEU A 641 22.31 -45.03 18.54
N HIS A 642 23.54 -45.49 18.32
CA HIS A 642 23.95 -46.07 17.04
C HIS A 642 24.93 -47.24 17.24
N GLU A 643 24.89 -48.18 16.30
CA GLU A 643 25.85 -49.30 16.20
C GLU A 643 26.45 -49.30 14.79
N ASN A 644 27.77 -49.42 14.67
CA ASN A 644 28.50 -49.37 13.38
C ASN A 644 28.16 -48.13 12.52
N GLY A 645 27.82 -47.02 13.14
CA GLY A 645 27.44 -45.78 12.46
C GLY A 645 25.97 -45.68 12.03
N GLN A 646 25.16 -46.72 12.26
CA GLN A 646 23.74 -46.73 11.93
C GLN A 646 22.88 -46.60 13.19
N VAL A 647 21.82 -45.78 13.13
CA VAL A 647 20.94 -45.53 14.26
C VAL A 647 20.19 -46.79 14.71
N THR A 648 20.10 -47.00 16.03
CA THR A 648 19.39 -48.12 16.66
C THR A 648 18.32 -47.67 17.65
N GLY A 649 18.29 -46.38 18.02
CA GLY A 649 17.27 -45.82 18.88
C GLY A 649 17.61 -44.43 19.43
N VAL A 650 16.77 -43.97 20.35
CA VAL A 650 16.95 -42.69 21.06
C VAL A 650 16.75 -42.91 22.55
N GLU A 651 17.66 -42.37 23.36
CA GLU A 651 17.47 -42.24 24.80
C GLU A 651 16.73 -40.93 25.09
N PHE A 652 15.59 -41.02 25.77
CA PHE A 652 14.80 -39.87 26.20
C PHE A 652 14.89 -39.68 27.72
N LYS A 653 14.70 -38.44 28.15
CA LYS A 653 14.55 -38.05 29.56
C LYS A 653 13.27 -37.25 29.77
N LYS A 654 12.66 -37.39 30.95
CA LYS A 654 11.38 -36.74 31.24
C LYS A 654 11.55 -35.22 31.25
N CYS A 655 10.73 -34.50 30.49
CA CYS A 655 10.65 -33.03 30.55
C CYS A 655 9.64 -32.64 31.63
N ILE A 656 10.08 -31.84 32.60
CA ILE A 656 9.28 -31.38 33.74
C ILE A 656 8.57 -30.08 33.39
N SER A 657 9.26 -29.18 32.69
CA SER A 657 8.72 -27.89 32.26
C SER A 657 9.47 -27.43 31.01
N VAL A 658 8.76 -26.86 30.03
CA VAL A 658 9.36 -26.31 28.80
C VAL A 658 9.79 -24.85 28.97
N PHE A 659 9.01 -24.09 29.74
CA PHE A 659 9.20 -22.66 29.94
C PHE A 659 9.60 -22.34 31.38
N ASP A 660 10.36 -21.26 31.57
CA ASP A 660 10.62 -20.69 32.89
C ASP A 660 9.42 -19.87 33.40
N GLU A 661 9.54 -19.33 34.62
CA GLU A 661 8.51 -18.49 35.27
C GLU A 661 8.16 -17.22 34.49
N ASN A 662 9.04 -16.79 33.56
CA ASN A 662 8.82 -15.65 32.68
C ASN A 662 8.28 -16.04 31.30
N GLY A 663 7.93 -17.32 31.10
CA GLY A 663 7.45 -17.85 29.83
C GLY A 663 8.54 -17.99 28.75
N ARG A 664 9.82 -17.91 29.11
CA ARG A 664 10.93 -18.10 28.15
C ARG A 664 11.23 -19.57 27.99
N PHE A 665 11.53 -20.00 26.77
CA PHE A 665 11.92 -21.38 26.49
C PHE A 665 13.19 -21.73 27.26
N ASN A 666 13.06 -22.61 28.26
CA ASN A 666 14.11 -23.03 29.16
C ASN A 666 13.76 -24.42 29.76
N PRO A 667 13.87 -25.48 28.95
CA PRO A 667 13.36 -26.79 29.35
C PRO A 667 14.14 -27.38 30.54
N LYS A 668 13.42 -27.85 31.55
CA LYS A 668 13.97 -28.59 32.70
C LYS A 668 13.65 -30.07 32.57
N PHE A 669 14.63 -30.91 32.90
CA PHE A 669 14.52 -32.36 32.77
C PHE A 669 14.73 -33.07 34.10
N ASN A 670 14.08 -34.22 34.26
CA ASN A 670 14.44 -35.20 35.27
C ASN A 670 15.46 -36.17 34.65
N GLU A 671 16.71 -36.08 35.07
CA GLU A 671 17.79 -36.95 34.56
C GLU A 671 17.71 -38.39 35.10
N GLU A 672 16.93 -38.62 36.17
CA GLU A 672 16.74 -39.96 36.75
C GLU A 672 15.67 -40.77 36.01
N GLU A 673 14.73 -40.10 35.34
CA GLU A 673 13.64 -40.73 34.60
C GLU A 673 13.97 -40.75 33.11
N THR A 674 14.63 -41.81 32.67
CA THR A 674 14.99 -42.04 31.26
C THR A 674 14.30 -43.25 30.66
N LYS A 675 14.17 -43.27 29.34
CA LYS A 675 13.73 -44.46 28.59
C LYS A 675 14.46 -44.58 27.25
N ILE A 676 14.70 -45.81 26.82
CA ILE A 676 15.30 -46.12 25.52
C ILE A 676 14.20 -46.58 24.57
N VAL A 677 14.13 -45.95 23.41
CA VAL A 677 13.18 -46.28 22.35
C VAL A 677 13.96 -46.75 21.14
N LYS A 678 13.77 -48.00 20.74
CA LYS A 678 14.41 -48.57 19.55
C LYS A 678 13.82 -47.96 18.29
N ALA A 679 14.67 -47.59 17.34
CA ALA A 679 14.27 -46.98 16.07
C ALA A 679 15.32 -47.25 14.99
N ASN A 680 14.86 -47.45 13.76
CA ASN A 680 15.71 -47.56 12.56
C ASN A 680 15.94 -46.20 11.90
N HIS A 681 15.08 -45.23 12.20
CA HIS A 681 15.13 -43.88 11.65
C HIS A 681 14.81 -42.85 12.74
N VAL A 682 15.50 -41.71 12.71
CA VAL A 682 15.25 -40.57 13.62
C VAL A 682 15.06 -39.30 12.81
N LEU A 683 13.87 -38.70 12.89
CA LEU A 683 13.48 -37.51 12.16
C LEU A 683 13.42 -36.30 13.10
N ILE A 684 14.38 -35.38 12.97
CA ILE A 684 14.54 -34.24 13.88
C ILE A 684 13.77 -33.03 13.34
N SER A 685 12.66 -32.67 13.99
CA SER A 685 11.70 -31.64 13.56
C SER A 685 11.57 -30.50 14.58
N VAL A 686 12.71 -29.99 15.05
CA VAL A 686 12.80 -28.99 16.14
C VAL A 686 12.97 -27.55 15.66
N GLY A 687 12.77 -27.30 14.37
CA GLY A 687 12.74 -25.97 13.77
C GLY A 687 13.58 -25.83 12.50
N GLN A 688 13.47 -24.64 11.90
CA GLN A 688 14.13 -24.30 10.64
C GLN A 688 15.29 -23.31 10.85
N GLY A 689 16.30 -23.41 10.01
CA GLY A 689 17.47 -22.54 9.92
C GLY A 689 17.55 -21.85 8.56
N ILE A 690 18.36 -20.81 8.47
CA ILE A 690 18.62 -20.10 7.21
C ILE A 690 20.05 -20.42 6.78
N ASP A 691 20.19 -20.97 5.59
CA ASP A 691 21.50 -21.18 4.97
C ASP A 691 21.78 -20.05 3.96
N TRP A 692 22.71 -19.17 4.30
CA TRP A 692 23.06 -18.03 3.46
C TRP A 692 24.08 -18.37 2.36
N GLY A 693 24.71 -19.55 2.42
CA GLY A 693 25.82 -19.90 1.53
C GLY A 693 26.83 -18.76 1.39
N GLN A 694 27.09 -18.36 0.14
CA GLN A 694 27.95 -17.22 -0.19
C GLN A 694 27.18 -15.96 -0.63
N LEU A 695 25.86 -15.90 -0.42
CA LEU A 695 25.02 -14.77 -0.87
C LEU A 695 25.45 -13.43 -0.24
N LEU A 696 25.93 -13.46 1.00
CA LEU A 696 26.36 -12.28 1.75
C LEU A 696 27.75 -11.77 1.34
N LYS A 697 28.49 -12.53 0.53
CA LYS A 697 29.85 -12.16 0.12
C LYS A 697 29.82 -10.86 -0.67
N ASP A 698 30.71 -9.94 -0.30
CA ASP A 698 30.82 -8.59 -0.90
C ASP A 698 29.53 -7.76 -0.83
N SER A 699 28.68 -8.04 0.18
CA SER A 699 27.48 -7.26 0.51
C SER A 699 27.63 -6.54 1.85
N MET A 700 26.81 -5.52 2.06
CA MET A 700 26.66 -4.78 3.33
C MET A 700 25.54 -5.36 4.21
N MET A 701 24.96 -6.50 3.84
CA MET A 701 23.92 -7.16 4.63
C MET A 701 24.48 -7.73 5.93
N GLU A 702 23.84 -7.38 7.05
CA GLU A 702 24.20 -7.86 8.38
C GLU A 702 23.22 -8.93 8.87
N LEU A 703 23.72 -9.97 9.54
CA LEU A 703 22.88 -10.96 10.22
C LEU A 703 22.67 -10.62 11.69
N LYS A 704 21.47 -10.85 12.19
CA LYS A 704 21.13 -10.86 13.63
C LYS A 704 21.69 -12.13 14.30
N PRO A 705 21.75 -12.19 15.65
CA PRO A 705 22.20 -13.38 16.37
C PRO A 705 21.45 -14.67 16.00
N ASN A 706 20.16 -14.56 15.66
CA ASN A 706 19.33 -15.68 15.22
C ASN A 706 19.50 -16.06 13.73
N LYS A 707 20.52 -15.53 13.05
CA LYS A 707 20.84 -15.75 11.62
C LYS A 707 19.82 -15.19 10.61
N THR A 708 18.81 -14.45 11.04
CA THR A 708 17.98 -13.63 10.13
C THR A 708 18.77 -12.41 9.65
N VAL A 709 18.45 -11.87 8.47
CA VAL A 709 19.05 -10.63 7.98
C VAL A 709 18.42 -9.41 8.66
N LYS A 710 19.25 -8.42 8.96
CA LYS A 710 18.82 -7.11 9.44
C LYS A 710 18.32 -6.29 8.24
N ALA A 711 17.07 -5.85 8.36
CA ALA A 711 16.43 -4.93 7.44
C ALA A 711 15.62 -3.91 8.23
N ASP A 712 15.40 -2.74 7.65
CA ASP A 712 14.52 -1.72 8.22
C ASP A 712 13.08 -2.27 8.36
N PRO A 713 12.42 -2.08 9.52
CA PRO A 713 11.13 -2.72 9.80
C PRO A 713 9.95 -2.21 8.95
N LEU A 714 10.07 -1.02 8.34
CA LEU A 714 9.01 -0.43 7.53
C LEU A 714 9.28 -0.60 6.03
N THR A 715 10.52 -0.38 5.62
CA THR A 715 10.94 -0.33 4.23
C THR A 715 11.55 -1.64 3.76
N PHE A 716 11.98 -2.52 4.67
CA PHE A 716 12.64 -3.79 4.35
C PHE A 716 13.98 -3.65 3.63
N GLN A 717 14.55 -2.44 3.62
CA GLN A 717 15.87 -2.17 3.05
C GLN A 717 16.96 -2.75 3.95
N THR A 718 17.99 -3.34 3.35
CA THR A 718 19.15 -3.88 4.08
C THR A 718 20.28 -2.84 4.15
N GLY A 719 21.50 -3.24 4.54
CA GLY A 719 22.67 -2.35 4.49
C GLY A 719 23.07 -1.96 3.06
N ASP A 720 22.74 -2.78 2.06
CA ASP A 720 22.85 -2.42 0.65
C ASP A 720 21.62 -1.62 0.21
N LYS A 721 21.83 -0.43 -0.36
CA LYS A 721 20.74 0.49 -0.72
C LYS A 721 19.76 -0.09 -1.75
N ASP A 722 20.24 -0.94 -2.65
CA ASP A 722 19.45 -1.59 -3.70
C ASP A 722 18.92 -2.97 -3.31
N VAL A 723 19.22 -3.48 -2.10
CA VAL A 723 18.80 -4.80 -1.64
C VAL A 723 17.79 -4.69 -0.50
N PHE A 724 16.64 -5.31 -0.73
CA PHE A 724 15.54 -5.46 0.21
C PHE A 724 15.39 -6.92 0.60
N ALA A 725 14.84 -7.22 1.77
CA ALA A 725 14.67 -8.61 2.22
C ALA A 725 13.33 -8.84 2.90
N GLY A 726 12.79 -10.05 2.83
CA GLY A 726 11.57 -10.38 3.56
C GLY A 726 11.25 -11.87 3.64
N GLY A 727 10.08 -12.18 4.18
CA GLY A 727 9.71 -13.54 4.58
C GLY A 727 10.53 -14.03 5.78
N ASP A 728 10.72 -15.34 5.84
CA ASP A 728 11.42 -15.98 6.97
C ASP A 728 12.88 -15.55 7.10
N ALA A 729 13.50 -15.09 6.00
CA ALA A 729 14.86 -14.57 6.03
C ALA A 729 15.02 -13.35 6.96
N VAL A 730 13.96 -12.57 7.17
CA VAL A 730 13.95 -11.38 8.05
C VAL A 730 13.29 -11.67 9.40
N THR A 731 12.21 -12.45 9.39
CA THR A 731 11.36 -12.66 10.57
C THR A 731 11.68 -13.92 11.36
N GLY A 732 12.44 -14.85 10.77
CA GLY A 732 12.43 -16.25 11.18
C GLY A 732 11.17 -16.97 10.68
N PRO A 733 11.05 -18.29 10.88
CA PRO A 733 9.92 -19.06 10.35
C PRO A 733 8.56 -18.53 10.84
N LYS A 734 7.68 -18.16 9.90
CA LYS A 734 6.29 -17.75 10.13
C LYS A 734 5.34 -18.44 9.13
N PHE A 735 4.09 -18.01 9.06
CA PHE A 735 3.12 -18.57 8.12
C PHE A 735 3.23 -17.92 6.73
N ALA A 736 2.77 -18.63 5.70
CA ALA A 736 2.82 -18.15 4.32
C ALA A 736 2.16 -16.77 4.14
N ILE A 737 1.06 -16.48 4.84
CA ILE A 737 0.36 -15.20 4.79
C ILE A 737 1.20 -14.03 5.33
N ASP A 738 2.06 -14.27 6.33
CA ASP A 738 3.01 -13.27 6.81
C ASP A 738 4.06 -12.97 5.73
N ALA A 739 4.62 -14.01 5.12
CA ALA A 739 5.59 -13.86 4.03
C ALA A 739 5.00 -13.14 2.80
N ILE A 740 3.73 -13.41 2.46
CA ILE A 740 3.00 -12.72 1.40
C ILE A 740 2.86 -11.23 1.70
N ALA A 741 2.45 -10.87 2.93
CA ALA A 741 2.32 -9.48 3.35
C ALA A 741 3.66 -8.73 3.25
N LEU A 742 4.76 -9.36 3.67
CA LEU A 742 6.11 -8.79 3.55
C LEU A 742 6.53 -8.63 2.09
N GLY A 743 6.24 -9.59 1.22
CA GLY A 743 6.50 -9.49 -0.22
C GLY A 743 5.82 -8.28 -0.86
N LYS A 744 4.57 -7.99 -0.50
CA LYS A 744 3.84 -6.79 -0.94
C LYS A 744 4.51 -5.50 -0.44
N GLN A 745 4.96 -5.46 0.80
CA GLN A 745 5.64 -4.27 1.32
C GLN A 745 7.01 -4.07 0.68
N GLY A 746 7.75 -5.15 0.41
CA GLY A 746 9.02 -5.13 -0.31
C GLY A 746 8.89 -4.56 -1.71
N SER A 747 7.85 -4.94 -2.46
CA SER A 747 7.61 -4.42 -3.82
C SER A 747 7.36 -2.90 -3.83
N ILE A 748 6.60 -2.36 -2.86
CA ILE A 748 6.37 -0.91 -2.72
C ILE A 748 7.69 -0.19 -2.44
N SER A 749 8.57 -0.75 -1.61
CA SER A 749 9.87 -0.16 -1.31
C SER A 749 10.79 -0.16 -2.52
N ILE A 750 10.85 -1.27 -3.26
CA ILE A 750 11.62 -1.38 -4.50
C ILE A 750 11.11 -0.39 -5.54
N HIS A 751 9.79 -0.30 -5.72
CA HIS A 751 9.19 0.67 -6.64
C HIS A 751 9.64 2.09 -6.32
N ARG A 752 9.58 2.50 -5.05
CA ARG A 752 10.02 3.83 -4.60
C ARG A 752 11.52 4.04 -4.77
N TYR A 753 12.33 3.04 -4.43
CA TYR A 753 13.78 3.10 -4.57
C TYR A 753 14.20 3.36 -6.02
N VAL A 754 13.63 2.62 -6.97
CA VAL A 754 13.94 2.75 -8.40
C VAL A 754 13.58 4.14 -8.95
N HIS A 755 12.57 4.79 -8.37
CA HIS A 755 12.16 6.16 -8.76
C HIS A 755 12.87 7.27 -7.97
N GLY A 756 13.79 6.94 -7.05
CA GLY A 756 14.44 7.92 -6.18
C GLY A 756 13.49 8.59 -5.19
N ASP A 757 12.37 7.92 -4.87
CA ASP A 757 11.36 8.42 -3.94
C ASP A 757 11.68 8.04 -2.48
N ASN A 758 11.03 8.73 -1.54
CA ASN A 758 11.20 8.44 -0.12
C ASN A 758 10.55 7.10 0.25
N LEU A 759 11.31 6.22 0.90
CA LEU A 759 10.85 4.87 1.20
C LEU A 759 9.79 4.81 2.31
N SER A 760 9.78 5.77 3.24
CA SER A 760 9.02 5.69 4.50
C SER A 760 7.74 6.53 4.53
N ILE A 761 7.69 7.64 3.78
CA ILE A 761 6.55 8.56 3.82
C ILE A 761 5.24 7.86 3.42
N SER A 762 4.17 8.04 4.21
CA SER A 762 2.82 7.49 3.96
C SER A 762 2.71 5.95 3.96
N ARG A 763 3.70 5.23 4.50
CA ARG A 763 3.70 3.75 4.53
C ARG A 763 2.98 3.15 5.72
N GLU A 764 3.00 3.81 6.86
CA GLU A 764 2.40 3.30 8.09
C GLU A 764 0.89 3.11 7.95
N ARG A 765 0.41 2.01 8.51
CA ARG A 765 -1.00 1.60 8.54
C ARG A 765 -1.25 0.92 9.88
N GLU A 766 -2.14 1.50 10.66
CA GLU A 766 -2.55 0.93 11.94
C GLU A 766 -3.96 0.37 11.81
N TYR A 767 -4.10 -0.89 12.20
CA TYR A 767 -5.36 -1.61 12.26
C TYR A 767 -5.61 -2.06 13.70
N HIS A 768 -6.81 -1.81 14.20
CA HIS A 768 -7.26 -2.33 15.49
C HIS A 768 -8.70 -2.83 15.39
N ALA A 769 -8.99 -3.89 16.13
CA ALA A 769 -10.29 -4.52 16.16
C ALA A 769 -11.28 -3.66 16.96
N LEU A 770 -12.56 -3.78 16.63
CA LEU A 770 -13.65 -3.27 17.47
C LEU A 770 -13.64 -3.91 18.87
N ASP A 771 -14.25 -3.21 19.83
CA ASP A 771 -14.44 -3.73 21.18
C ASP A 771 -15.59 -4.73 21.22
N LYS A 772 -15.24 -6.02 21.35
CA LYS A 772 -16.21 -7.13 21.38
C LYS A 772 -17.10 -7.11 22.62
N GLU A 773 -16.60 -6.62 23.75
CA GLU A 773 -17.33 -6.65 25.03
C GLU A 773 -18.51 -5.66 25.01
N ASN A 774 -18.38 -4.58 24.25
CA ASN A 774 -19.41 -3.56 24.09
C ASN A 774 -20.46 -3.90 23.03
N LEU A 775 -20.37 -5.03 22.32
CA LEU A 775 -21.36 -5.38 21.30
C LEU A 775 -22.66 -5.89 21.91
N ASN A 776 -23.79 -5.51 21.28
CA ASN A 776 -25.08 -6.15 21.52
C ASN A 776 -25.26 -7.28 20.49
N MET A 777 -25.32 -8.52 21.00
CA MET A 777 -25.42 -9.74 20.20
C MET A 777 -26.83 -10.36 20.24
N ASP A 778 -27.80 -9.67 20.83
CA ASP A 778 -29.18 -10.16 20.90
C ASP A 778 -29.84 -10.11 19.52
N GLY A 779 -30.62 -11.14 19.19
CA GLY A 779 -31.45 -11.19 17.97
C GLY A 779 -30.76 -11.74 16.72
N TYR A 780 -29.49 -12.18 16.79
CA TYR A 780 -28.88 -12.97 15.72
C TYR A 780 -29.36 -14.41 15.74
N ASP A 781 -29.47 -15.03 14.56
CA ASP A 781 -29.74 -16.46 14.44
C ASP A 781 -28.56 -17.31 14.94
N SER A 782 -28.78 -18.62 15.07
CA SER A 782 -27.77 -19.60 15.43
C SER A 782 -27.63 -20.69 14.35
N LEU A 783 -27.60 -20.29 13.07
CA LEU A 783 -27.45 -21.24 11.97
C LEU A 783 -26.13 -22.04 12.11
N PRO A 784 -26.16 -23.38 11.98
CA PRO A 784 -24.99 -24.21 12.20
C PRO A 784 -23.90 -23.95 11.16
N ARG A 785 -22.64 -23.92 11.62
CA ARG A 785 -21.46 -23.78 10.76
C ARG A 785 -21.40 -24.92 9.75
N GLN A 786 -21.19 -24.59 8.49
CA GLN A 786 -20.93 -25.58 7.45
C GLN A 786 -19.55 -26.21 7.68
N ARG A 787 -19.44 -27.52 7.45
CA ARG A 787 -18.19 -28.27 7.63
C ARG A 787 -17.83 -28.99 6.34
N ALA A 788 -16.53 -29.08 6.05
CA ALA A 788 -16.05 -29.93 4.98
C ALA A 788 -16.34 -31.39 5.37
N LEU A 789 -16.60 -32.24 4.38
CA LEU A 789 -16.82 -33.67 4.65
C LEU A 789 -15.56 -34.26 5.28
N HIS A 790 -15.71 -34.86 6.47
CA HIS A 790 -14.65 -35.60 7.12
C HIS A 790 -14.29 -36.82 6.28
N VAL A 791 -12.99 -37.04 6.07
CA VAL A 791 -12.46 -38.21 5.36
C VAL A 791 -11.82 -39.12 6.38
N ASP A 792 -12.20 -40.39 6.35
CA ASP A 792 -11.68 -41.44 7.22
C ASP A 792 -10.14 -41.56 7.11
N GLY A 793 -9.45 -41.48 8.26
CA GLY A 793 -7.99 -41.57 8.37
C GLY A 793 -7.39 -42.85 7.77
N SER A 794 -8.15 -43.95 7.80
CA SER A 794 -7.73 -45.22 7.19
C SER A 794 -7.60 -45.14 5.66
N LYS A 795 -8.33 -44.22 5.02
CA LYS A 795 -8.24 -43.96 3.57
C LYS A 795 -7.22 -42.87 3.24
N THR A 796 -7.05 -41.88 4.12
CA THR A 796 -6.08 -40.78 3.86
C THR A 796 -4.64 -41.28 3.93
N LYS A 797 -4.33 -42.26 4.79
CA LYS A 797 -2.97 -42.82 4.92
C LYS A 797 -2.48 -43.58 3.68
N GLU A 798 -3.38 -44.05 2.82
CA GLU A 798 -3.04 -44.80 1.60
C GLU A 798 -2.65 -43.89 0.43
N THR A 799 -2.76 -42.56 0.58
CA THR A 799 -2.54 -41.63 -0.53
C THR A 799 -1.84 -40.34 -0.12
N PHE A 800 -1.12 -39.76 -1.08
CA PHE A 800 -0.57 -38.41 -1.00
C PHE A 800 -1.54 -37.35 -1.56
N LYS A 801 -2.76 -37.73 -1.94
CA LYS A 801 -3.78 -36.79 -2.43
C LYS A 801 -4.53 -36.17 -1.26
N ASP A 802 -4.73 -34.85 -1.31
CA ASP A 802 -5.67 -34.18 -0.41
C ASP A 802 -7.10 -34.63 -0.73
N LEU A 803 -7.71 -35.36 0.21
CA LEU A 803 -9.08 -35.87 0.07
C LEU A 803 -10.13 -34.89 0.63
N ARG A 804 -9.72 -33.76 1.23
CA ARG A 804 -10.63 -32.78 1.82
C ARG A 804 -11.38 -32.04 0.73
N ASN A 805 -12.68 -32.30 0.65
CA ASN A 805 -13.54 -31.65 -0.33
C ASN A 805 -13.64 -30.14 -0.10
N THR A 806 -13.80 -29.40 -1.19
CA THR A 806 -14.17 -27.98 -1.15
C THR A 806 -15.68 -27.87 -0.93
N PHE A 807 -16.13 -26.79 -0.29
CA PHE A 807 -17.56 -26.53 -0.10
C PHE A 807 -18.33 -26.56 -1.42
N THR A 808 -19.58 -27.01 -1.39
CA THR A 808 -20.50 -26.83 -2.51
C THR A 808 -21.01 -25.38 -2.56
N GLU A 809 -21.56 -24.96 -3.69
CA GLU A 809 -22.18 -23.64 -3.81
C GLU A 809 -23.32 -23.44 -2.78
N GLU A 810 -24.07 -24.50 -2.47
CA GLU A 810 -25.12 -24.48 -1.44
C GLU A 810 -24.54 -24.25 -0.04
N GLN A 811 -23.43 -24.91 0.30
CA GLN A 811 -22.73 -24.67 1.57
C GLN A 811 -22.19 -23.24 1.63
N ILE A 812 -21.67 -22.70 0.52
CA ILE A 812 -21.20 -21.30 0.47
C ILE A 812 -22.33 -20.33 0.74
N LYS A 813 -23.51 -20.52 0.13
CA LYS A 813 -24.69 -19.67 0.39
C LYS A 813 -25.04 -19.68 1.88
N LYS A 814 -25.21 -20.87 2.47
CA LYS A 814 -25.54 -21.02 3.91
C LYS A 814 -24.47 -20.44 4.83
N GLU A 815 -23.19 -20.69 4.57
CA GLU A 815 -22.11 -20.23 5.44
C GLU A 815 -21.92 -18.71 5.37
N THR A 816 -22.05 -18.13 4.17
CA THR A 816 -21.88 -16.67 4.00
C THR A 816 -23.02 -15.85 4.61
N GLU A 817 -24.22 -16.41 4.73
CA GLU A 817 -25.38 -15.81 5.42
C GLU A 817 -25.13 -15.58 6.92
N ARG A 818 -24.22 -16.35 7.54
CA ARG A 818 -23.87 -16.24 8.97
C ARG A 818 -23.04 -14.99 9.30
N CYS A 819 -22.54 -14.28 8.28
CA CYS A 819 -21.66 -13.13 8.49
C CYS A 819 -22.38 -11.94 9.12
N LEU A 820 -21.91 -11.49 10.29
CA LEU A 820 -22.50 -10.39 11.04
C LEU A 820 -22.30 -9.01 10.42
N GLY A 821 -21.43 -8.86 9.42
CA GLY A 821 -21.15 -7.56 8.82
C GLY A 821 -20.45 -6.58 9.78
N CYS A 822 -19.42 -7.03 10.50
CA CYS A 822 -18.83 -6.31 11.65
C CYS A 822 -18.41 -4.85 11.40
N GLY A 823 -17.90 -4.52 10.21
CA GLY A 823 -17.39 -3.19 9.87
C GLY A 823 -18.18 -2.48 8.77
N ALA A 824 -18.20 -1.15 8.85
CA ALA A 824 -18.66 -0.23 7.81
C ALA A 824 -17.71 0.98 7.73
N VAL A 825 -17.68 1.68 6.60
CA VAL A 825 -16.82 2.86 6.41
C VAL A 825 -17.47 4.09 7.04
N VAL A 826 -16.66 4.91 7.72
CA VAL A 826 -17.07 6.19 8.30
C VAL A 826 -16.48 7.33 7.49
N VAL A 827 -17.27 8.38 7.24
CA VAL A 827 -16.86 9.57 6.47
C VAL A 827 -16.82 10.82 7.34
N ASP A 828 -15.67 11.50 7.36
CA ASP A 828 -15.56 12.90 7.80
C ASP A 828 -16.00 13.80 6.63
N GLN A 829 -17.28 14.18 6.63
CA GLN A 829 -17.87 15.04 5.61
C GLN A 829 -17.24 16.44 5.58
N TYR A 830 -16.65 16.91 6.68
CA TYR A 830 -15.90 18.16 6.66
C TYR A 830 -14.61 17.94 5.85
N GLN A 831 -13.86 16.89 6.13
CA GLN A 831 -12.60 16.62 5.42
C GLN A 831 -12.79 16.27 3.93
N CYS A 832 -13.98 15.80 3.54
CA CYS A 832 -14.28 15.40 2.16
C CYS A 832 -14.11 16.56 1.16
N VAL A 833 -13.41 16.26 0.05
CA VAL A 833 -13.21 17.19 -1.08
C VAL A 833 -14.18 16.95 -2.25
N GLY A 834 -15.00 15.89 -2.18
CA GLY A 834 -16.01 15.56 -3.19
C GLY A 834 -15.45 15.15 -4.55
N CYS A 835 -14.39 14.33 -4.58
CA CYS A 835 -13.75 13.88 -5.82
C CYS A 835 -14.39 12.66 -6.49
N GLY A 836 -15.18 11.85 -5.77
CA GLY A 836 -15.83 10.66 -6.34
C GLY A 836 -14.97 9.40 -6.45
N VAL A 837 -13.67 9.46 -6.16
CA VAL A 837 -12.78 8.27 -6.17
C VAL A 837 -13.33 7.14 -5.27
N CYS A 838 -13.85 7.49 -4.09
CA CYS A 838 -14.43 6.48 -3.19
C CYS A 838 -15.66 5.76 -3.78
N THR A 839 -16.46 6.46 -4.58
CA THR A 839 -17.60 5.90 -5.31
C THR A 839 -17.12 4.94 -6.40
N THR A 840 -16.13 5.33 -7.22
CA THR A 840 -15.62 4.46 -8.30
C THR A 840 -14.88 3.22 -7.80
N LYS A 841 -14.29 3.26 -6.60
CA LYS A 841 -13.68 2.09 -5.95
C LYS A 841 -14.68 1.20 -5.20
N CYS A 842 -15.90 1.67 -4.93
CA CYS A 842 -16.90 0.88 -4.24
C CYS A 842 -17.59 -0.10 -5.21
N LYS A 843 -17.43 -1.41 -4.98
CA LYS A 843 -18.08 -2.48 -5.78
C LYS A 843 -19.40 -3.00 -5.18
N PHE A 844 -19.94 -2.27 -4.21
CA PHE A 844 -21.12 -2.63 -3.40
C PHE A 844 -22.19 -1.53 -3.41
N ASP A 845 -21.99 -0.46 -4.18
CA ASP A 845 -22.86 0.71 -4.24
C ASP A 845 -23.19 1.32 -2.87
N ALA A 846 -22.24 1.18 -1.95
CA ALA A 846 -22.35 1.65 -0.58
C ALA A 846 -21.92 3.12 -0.41
N ILE A 847 -21.34 3.75 -1.45
CA ILE A 847 -20.85 5.12 -1.38
C ILE A 847 -21.35 5.91 -2.58
N SER A 848 -22.02 7.02 -2.33
CA SER A 848 -22.47 7.98 -3.36
C SER A 848 -21.95 9.38 -3.07
N LEU A 849 -21.93 10.23 -4.10
CA LEU A 849 -21.75 11.67 -3.92
C LEU A 849 -23.10 12.36 -3.81
N SER A 850 -23.18 13.36 -2.94
CA SER A 850 -24.34 14.25 -2.84
C SER A 850 -23.88 15.70 -2.99
N ARG A 851 -24.53 16.45 -3.89
CA ARG A 851 -24.30 17.89 -4.03
C ARG A 851 -24.84 18.62 -2.80
N LYS A 852 -23.93 19.14 -1.98
CA LYS A 852 -24.22 19.84 -0.72
C LYS A 852 -24.15 21.36 -0.86
N TYR A 853 -23.39 21.83 -1.84
CA TYR A 853 -23.17 23.26 -2.08
C TYR A 853 -23.54 23.62 -3.51
N ASP A 854 -23.81 24.91 -3.75
CA ASP A 854 -24.12 25.47 -5.05
C ASP A 854 -23.22 26.69 -5.31
N SER A 855 -21.90 26.49 -5.22
CA SER A 855 -20.93 27.56 -5.41
C SER A 855 -20.17 27.37 -6.73
N ALA A 856 -20.19 28.41 -7.57
CA ALA A 856 -19.35 28.53 -8.74
C ALA A 856 -18.01 29.20 -8.37
N GLY A 857 -16.95 28.95 -9.14
CA GLY A 857 -15.71 29.74 -9.01
C GLY A 857 -15.92 31.20 -9.42
N ALA A 858 -14.95 32.06 -9.13
CA ALA A 858 -14.97 33.46 -9.55
C ALA A 858 -13.65 33.83 -10.23
N GLU A 859 -13.67 34.84 -11.10
CA GLU A 859 -12.45 35.38 -11.67
C GLU A 859 -11.64 36.12 -10.59
N LEU A 860 -10.32 36.17 -10.75
CA LEU A 860 -9.40 36.73 -9.76
C LEU A 860 -9.76 38.16 -9.30
N ASN A 861 -10.20 39.01 -10.23
CA ASN A 861 -10.64 40.39 -9.98
C ASN A 861 -11.89 40.48 -9.09
N GLU A 862 -12.75 39.46 -9.10
CA GLU A 862 -14.00 39.39 -8.34
C GLU A 862 -13.83 38.71 -6.97
N MET A 863 -12.78 37.89 -6.79
CA MET A 863 -12.57 37.14 -5.55
C MET A 863 -12.31 38.03 -4.33
N LYS A 864 -11.53 39.11 -4.48
CA LYS A 864 -11.07 39.94 -3.34
C LYS A 864 -12.21 40.41 -2.42
N PRO A 865 -13.29 41.05 -2.92
CA PRO A 865 -14.40 41.45 -2.06
C PRO A 865 -15.13 40.26 -1.40
N ILE A 866 -15.25 39.12 -2.10
CA ILE A 866 -15.90 37.90 -1.58
C ILE A 866 -15.11 37.33 -0.40
N VAL A 867 -13.79 37.21 -0.56
CA VAL A 867 -12.88 36.68 0.48
C VAL A 867 -12.84 37.61 1.69
N ILE A 868 -12.78 38.94 1.50
CA ILE A 868 -12.80 39.91 2.62
C ILE A 868 -14.11 39.79 3.41
N LYS A 869 -15.26 39.75 2.74
CA LYS A 869 -16.57 39.57 3.38
C LYS A 869 -16.63 38.26 4.18
N HIS A 870 -16.03 37.20 3.65
CA HIS A 870 -15.94 35.92 4.34
C HIS A 870 -15.05 35.97 5.58
N ALA A 871 -13.85 36.56 5.47
CA ALA A 871 -12.91 36.71 6.57
C ALA A 871 -13.53 37.49 7.75
N ILE A 872 -14.29 38.55 7.48
CA ILE A 872 -15.03 39.30 8.51
C ILE A 872 -16.05 38.40 9.22
N LYS A 873 -16.87 37.65 8.46
CA LYS A 873 -17.85 36.70 9.03
C LYS A 873 -17.16 35.64 9.89
N ARG A 874 -16.02 35.14 9.45
CA ARG A 874 -15.19 34.18 10.19
C ARG A 874 -14.72 34.76 11.54
N GLN A 875 -14.22 36.00 11.57
CA GLN A 875 -13.84 36.64 12.83
C GLN A 875 -15.02 36.73 13.82
N GLY A 876 -16.22 37.03 13.30
CA GLY A 876 -17.45 36.97 14.10
C GLY A 876 -17.70 35.58 14.69
N ARG A 877 -17.57 34.50 13.90
CA ARG A 877 -17.74 33.12 14.39
C ARG A 877 -16.72 32.73 15.45
N ILE A 878 -15.46 33.12 15.27
CA ILE A 878 -14.38 32.90 16.24
C ILE A 878 -14.72 33.56 17.57
N ALA A 879 -15.16 34.83 17.55
CA ALA A 879 -15.56 35.55 18.75
C ALA A 879 -16.73 34.87 19.48
N VAL A 880 -17.77 34.44 18.73
CA VAL A 880 -18.92 33.72 19.29
C VAL A 880 -18.51 32.38 19.91
N LYS A 881 -17.67 31.59 19.23
CA LYS A 881 -17.20 30.30 19.74
C LYS A 881 -16.36 30.47 21.00
N LYS A 882 -15.48 31.48 21.05
CA LYS A 882 -14.69 31.82 22.24
C LYS A 882 -15.58 32.20 23.42
N ALA A 883 -16.61 33.01 23.20
CA ALA A 883 -17.58 33.37 24.23
C ALA A 883 -18.35 32.15 24.76
N LYS A 884 -18.82 31.26 23.86
CA LYS A 884 -19.49 29.99 24.25
C LYS A 884 -18.58 29.08 25.07
N LYS A 885 -17.32 28.86 24.67
CA LYS A 885 -16.36 28.04 25.44
C LYS A 885 -16.08 28.66 26.82
N SER A 886 -15.94 29.98 26.90
CA SER A 886 -15.74 30.68 28.17
C SER A 886 -16.94 30.52 29.10
N LEU A 887 -18.16 30.72 28.61
CA LEU A 887 -19.39 30.50 29.40
C LEU A 887 -19.54 29.03 29.82
N GLY A 888 -19.33 28.08 28.91
CA GLY A 888 -19.38 26.65 29.22
C GLY A 888 -18.37 26.23 30.30
N SER A 889 -17.16 26.80 30.31
CA SER A 889 -16.16 26.54 31.35
C SER A 889 -16.51 27.12 32.73
N ILE A 890 -17.36 28.14 32.78
CA ILE A 890 -17.88 28.74 34.02
C ILE A 890 -18.99 27.87 34.61
N PHE A 891 -19.84 27.27 33.77
CA PHE A 891 -20.94 26.39 34.20
C PHE A 891 -20.51 24.93 34.42
N SER A 892 -19.40 24.47 33.82
CA SER A 892 -18.84 23.11 34.00
C SER A 892 -17.98 22.95 35.26
N LYS A 893 -17.68 24.03 36.01
CA LYS A 893 -16.92 23.99 37.26
C LYS A 893 -17.77 23.67 38.51
N LYS A 894 -18.99 23.13 38.32
CA LYS A 894 -19.95 22.85 39.40
C LYS A 894 -20.49 21.41 39.47
N GLU A 895 -19.86 20.47 38.76
CA GLU A 895 -20.11 19.02 38.95
C GLU A 895 -18.81 18.28 39.27
#